data_AF-A0A1F9F5I5-F1
#
_entry.id   AF-A0A1F9F5I5-F1
#
_cell.length_a   1.000
_cell.length_b   1.000
_cell.length_c   1.000
_cell.angle_alpha   90.00
_cell.angle_beta   90.00
_cell.angle_gamma   90.00
#
_symmetry.space_group_name_H-M   'P 1'
#
loop_
_entity.id
_entity.type
_entity.pdbx_description
1 polymer ?
#
loop_
_entity_poly.entity_id
_entity_poly.type
_entity_poly.pdbx_seq_one_letter_code
_entity_poly.pdbx_strand_id
1 'polypeptide(L)'
;MWLSAFAALFVGAPGALASEGDIPLPRFAEVTVAGVPATSLLGAGVGIAVLGLVVGLVMFLGVQKLPVHQAMKDISELIYATCKTYVITQIKFIGILWVLVAIVVVAYFGVLHPLKAGPGAVVIILAYSLLGIAGSSSIAWFGMRMNNYANSASAFASLMGKPYPAYSIPLKAGMSIGMILVSLVLLIMLVTLLVVPGDIAGACFIGFAIGTSLGAAALRIAGGIFTKIADVGSDLMKIVFKIKEDDARNPGVIADCAGDNAGDSVGPTADGFETYGVTAVALITFIMLAVAEGLRGMLITWMFTIAAIMILTSLVSYGISWVLDSAKKNADKMDFEAGLTRLIWITAIVSIAATFGVTNWLLGGVEAEAGLWWRMAAIMSCGTLAGALIPEVVKVFTSMKSGHVREIVDASRQGASLNVLSGIIAGNFAAYWLGLSIMALMSIAYLVAADIPSTVMQAPGVFAFGLLAFGFLSMGPVTIAVDSYGPVSDNAQSVYELSLCETLPSFKEDVKKQFGFDVDFDKAKQYLEDNDAAGNTFKATAKPVLIGTAVVGATTLIFSLVVTLTNGLTVNVDKLSLLYPPFLLGLVLGGSVIFWFSGAATQAVATGAFRAVEFIRDNIKLDGSVEKASISDSQKVVQICTEAAQKGTFNIFLAVFFSALSFAFLNEWLFIGYLVAIALFGLFQANYMANAGGAWDNAKKYVEVELKAKGTPLHEATVVGDTVGDPYKDTSSVAMNPVIKFTSLFGILAVELAVGISSTGLRAGLSAVFFIVSAVFVYRSFYGMRIGTGLGGEVAVAATKMKEPKAA
;
A
#
# COMPACT_ATOMS: atom_id res chain seq x y z
N MET A 1 -13.95 -35.90 6.71
CA MET A 1 -12.95 -36.14 5.64
C MET A 1 -11.63 -35.41 5.89
N TRP A 2 -11.61 -34.15 6.37
CA TRP A 2 -10.38 -33.39 6.63
C TRP A 2 -9.52 -33.89 7.81
N LEU A 3 -10.12 -34.41 8.87
CA LEU A 3 -9.41 -34.76 10.13
C LEU A 3 -8.39 -35.91 10.00
N SER A 4 -8.62 -36.89 9.12
CA SER A 4 -7.74 -38.05 8.95
C SER A 4 -6.50 -37.76 8.08
N ALA A 5 -6.57 -36.80 7.15
CA ALA A 5 -5.40 -36.33 6.39
C ALA A 5 -4.49 -35.40 7.23
N PHE A 6 -5.05 -34.70 8.23
CA PHE A 6 -4.32 -33.81 9.13
C PHE A 6 -3.36 -34.55 10.07
N ALA A 7 -3.67 -35.78 10.48
CA ALA A 7 -2.85 -36.54 11.42
C ALA A 7 -1.42 -36.84 10.88
N ALA A 8 -1.27 -36.99 9.56
CA ALA A 8 0.02 -37.26 8.91
C ALA A 8 0.93 -36.01 8.81
N LEU A 9 0.41 -34.81 9.06
CA LEU A 9 1.15 -33.55 8.97
C LEU A 9 1.93 -33.21 10.25
N PHE A 10 1.67 -33.89 11.37
CA PHE A 10 2.23 -33.56 12.68
C PHE A 10 3.65 -34.11 12.95
N VAL A 11 4.35 -34.62 11.93
CA VAL A 11 5.76 -35.04 12.07
C VAL A 11 6.67 -33.81 11.94
N GLY A 12 6.83 -33.07 13.03
CA GLY A 12 7.76 -31.92 13.14
C GLY A 12 9.19 -32.34 13.44
N ALA A 13 10.16 -31.48 13.11
CA ALA A 13 11.57 -31.71 13.44
C ALA A 13 11.84 -31.60 14.97
N PRO A 14 12.81 -32.36 15.53
CA PRO A 14 13.21 -32.19 16.92
C PRO A 14 14.19 -31.01 17.08
N GLY A 15 14.02 -30.25 18.16
CA GLY A 15 15.08 -29.46 18.80
C GLY A 15 15.14 -27.97 18.42
N ALA A 16 15.24 -27.13 19.46
CA ALA A 16 15.40 -25.69 19.37
C ALA A 16 16.64 -25.30 18.54
N LEU A 17 16.40 -24.50 17.51
CA LEU A 17 17.41 -23.81 16.72
C LEU A 17 17.45 -22.34 17.14
N ALA A 18 18.57 -21.66 16.90
CA ALA A 18 18.77 -20.26 17.30
C ALA A 18 17.68 -19.35 16.70
N SER A 19 17.14 -18.44 17.52
CA SER A 19 16.12 -17.48 17.07
C SER A 19 16.74 -16.32 16.30
N GLU A 20 16.03 -15.76 15.33
CA GLU A 20 16.43 -14.53 14.65
C GLU A 20 16.61 -13.35 15.61
N GLY A 21 15.86 -13.33 16.73
CA GLY A 21 16.00 -12.33 17.78
C GLY A 21 17.30 -12.39 18.58
N ASP A 22 18.02 -13.52 18.54
CA ASP A 22 19.25 -13.77 19.29
C ASP A 22 20.53 -13.44 18.48
N ILE A 23 20.40 -13.03 17.22
CA ILE A 23 21.56 -12.77 16.35
C ILE A 23 22.12 -11.37 16.66
N PRO A 24 23.30 -11.27 17.30
CA PRO A 24 23.82 -9.97 17.73
C PRO A 24 24.27 -9.17 16.52
N LEU A 25 23.79 -7.93 16.40
CA LEU A 25 24.26 -7.03 15.35
C LEU A 25 25.74 -6.66 15.57
N PRO A 26 26.48 -6.36 14.48
CA PRO A 26 27.89 -5.97 14.58
C PRO A 26 28.06 -4.71 15.41
N ARG A 27 29.17 -4.62 16.15
CA ARG A 27 29.56 -3.38 16.82
C ARG A 27 30.05 -2.38 15.79
N PHE A 28 29.17 -1.50 15.32
CA PHE A 28 29.51 -0.54 14.27
C PHE A 28 30.67 0.40 14.64
N ALA A 29 30.98 0.59 15.92
CA ALA A 29 32.17 1.34 16.36
C ALA A 29 33.49 0.65 15.97
N GLU A 30 33.48 -0.66 15.74
CA GLU A 30 34.64 -1.46 15.36
C GLU A 30 34.71 -1.68 13.82
N VAL A 31 33.69 -1.25 13.08
CA VAL A 31 33.59 -1.44 11.63
C VAL A 31 34.12 -0.20 10.90
N THR A 32 35.00 -0.42 9.93
CA THR A 32 35.51 0.64 9.03
C THR A 32 35.15 0.30 7.59
N VAL A 33 34.63 1.27 6.83
CA VAL A 33 34.27 1.14 5.42
C VAL A 33 34.98 2.23 4.63
N ALA A 34 35.78 1.85 3.64
CA ALA A 34 36.60 2.78 2.84
C ALA A 34 37.45 3.76 3.69
N GLY A 35 37.99 3.29 4.82
CA GLY A 35 38.78 4.11 5.76
C GLY A 35 37.97 5.05 6.66
N VAL A 36 36.63 5.01 6.58
CA VAL A 36 35.72 5.81 7.41
C VAL A 36 35.03 4.91 8.45
N PRO A 37 34.96 5.32 9.73
CA PRO A 37 34.21 4.57 10.73
C PRO A 37 32.73 4.43 10.35
N ALA A 38 32.15 3.25 10.49
CA ALA A 38 30.75 3.00 10.14
C ALA A 38 29.78 3.89 10.95
N THR A 39 30.10 4.16 12.22
CA THR A 39 29.32 5.09 13.06
C THR A 39 29.23 6.48 12.46
N SER A 40 30.29 6.96 11.80
CA SER A 40 30.31 8.27 11.14
C SER A 40 29.43 8.29 9.90
N LEU A 41 29.45 7.22 9.10
CA LEU A 41 28.59 7.09 7.91
C LEU A 41 27.11 6.98 8.30
N LEU A 42 26.78 6.11 9.26
CA LEU A 42 25.42 5.98 9.79
C LEU A 42 24.95 7.28 10.46
N GLY A 43 25.83 7.97 11.20
CA GLY A 43 25.55 9.28 11.80
C GLY A 43 25.32 10.38 10.77
N ALA A 44 26.07 10.40 9.66
CA ALA A 44 25.78 11.27 8.52
C ALA A 44 24.41 10.95 7.91
N GLY A 45 24.06 9.66 7.82
CA GLY A 45 22.73 9.21 7.44
C GLY A 45 21.62 9.78 8.34
N VAL A 46 21.84 9.85 9.67
CA VAL A 46 20.90 10.49 10.60
C VAL A 46 20.72 11.96 10.26
N GLY A 47 21.82 12.67 9.96
CA GLY A 47 21.77 14.06 9.51
C GLY A 47 20.97 14.26 8.23
N ILE A 48 21.14 13.37 7.24
CA ILE A 48 20.38 13.40 5.99
C ILE A 48 18.89 13.08 6.21
N ALA A 49 18.56 12.12 7.07
CA ALA A 49 17.19 11.82 7.43
C ALA A 49 16.52 13.04 8.12
N VAL A 50 17.21 13.69 9.06
CA VAL A 50 16.70 14.93 9.69
C VAL A 50 16.52 16.04 8.65
N LEU A 51 17.47 16.20 7.72
CA LEU A 51 17.31 17.14 6.61
C LEU A 51 16.05 16.83 5.77
N GLY A 52 15.83 15.56 5.44
CA GLY A 52 14.65 15.14 4.70
C GLY A 52 13.34 15.43 5.44
N LEU A 53 13.30 15.22 6.76
CA LEU A 53 12.18 15.63 7.61
C LEU A 53 11.96 17.15 7.55
N VAL A 54 13.02 17.95 7.70
CA VAL A 54 12.94 19.41 7.64
C VAL A 54 12.44 19.89 6.28
N VAL A 55 12.96 19.35 5.18
CA VAL A 55 12.51 19.72 3.83
C VAL A 55 11.04 19.36 3.62
N GLY A 56 10.61 18.16 4.04
CA GLY A 56 9.20 17.76 3.98
C GLY A 56 8.30 18.71 4.78
N LEU A 57 8.72 19.12 5.98
CA LEU A 57 7.98 20.10 6.80
C LEU A 57 7.96 21.50 6.18
N VAL A 58 9.05 21.94 5.56
CA VAL A 58 9.10 23.23 4.85
C VAL A 58 8.15 23.21 3.65
N MET A 59 8.08 22.10 2.91
CA MET A 59 7.11 21.94 1.83
C MET A 59 5.67 21.99 2.35
N PHE A 60 5.39 21.33 3.48
CA PHE A 60 4.09 21.35 4.16
C PHE A 60 3.67 22.78 4.55
N LEU A 61 4.54 23.50 5.26
CA LEU A 61 4.31 24.89 5.65
C LEU A 61 4.13 25.80 4.43
N GLY A 62 4.82 25.49 3.33
CA GLY A 62 4.69 26.19 2.07
C GLY A 62 3.31 25.99 1.41
N VAL A 63 2.76 24.77 1.42
CA VAL A 63 1.42 24.49 0.88
C VAL A 63 0.33 25.05 1.79
N GLN A 64 0.49 24.94 3.12
CA GLN A 64 -0.44 25.52 4.08
C GLN A 64 -0.62 27.05 3.93
N LYS A 65 0.43 27.75 3.47
CA LYS A 65 0.42 29.20 3.26
C LYS A 65 -0.10 29.63 1.88
N LEU A 66 -0.45 28.71 0.99
CA LEU A 66 -1.00 29.07 -0.32
C LEU A 66 -2.32 29.82 -0.16
N PRO A 67 -2.60 30.81 -1.04
CA PRO A 67 -3.86 31.54 -1.00
C PRO A 67 -5.02 30.58 -1.35
N VAL A 68 -6.10 30.65 -0.58
CA VAL A 68 -7.32 29.86 -0.79
C VAL A 68 -8.52 30.71 -0.38
N HIS A 69 -9.55 30.76 -1.22
CA HIS A 69 -10.81 31.43 -0.86
C HIS A 69 -11.55 30.67 0.26
N GLN A 70 -12.20 31.41 1.16
CA GLN A 70 -12.84 30.85 2.35
C GLN A 70 -13.83 29.71 2.02
N ALA A 71 -14.64 29.86 0.96
CA ALA A 71 -15.60 28.84 0.53
C ALA A 71 -14.98 27.46 0.25
N MET A 72 -13.78 27.41 -0.35
CA MET A 72 -13.07 26.13 -0.61
C MET A 72 -12.36 25.63 0.64
N LYS A 73 -11.83 26.54 1.46
CA LYS A 73 -11.18 26.22 2.74
C LYS A 73 -12.15 25.55 3.72
N ASP A 74 -13.38 26.05 3.80
CA ASP A 74 -14.41 25.49 4.69
C ASP A 74 -14.74 24.04 4.35
N ILE A 75 -14.77 23.69 3.06
CA ILE A 75 -14.96 22.30 2.60
C ILE A 75 -13.77 21.43 3.00
N SER A 76 -12.53 21.86 2.74
CA SER A 76 -11.34 21.12 3.16
C SER A 76 -11.27 20.90 4.67
N GLU A 77 -11.69 21.85 5.49
CA GLU A 77 -11.73 21.67 6.95
C GLU A 77 -12.85 20.72 7.39
N LEU A 78 -14.00 20.72 6.69
CA LEU A 78 -15.07 19.75 6.92
C LEU A 78 -14.63 18.31 6.59
N ILE A 79 -13.94 18.12 5.45
CA ILE A 79 -13.35 16.83 5.07
C ILE A 79 -12.32 16.40 6.12
N TYR A 80 -11.44 17.31 6.55
CA TYR A 80 -10.42 17.01 7.56
C TYR A 80 -11.01 16.61 8.93
N ALA A 81 -12.08 17.27 9.37
CA ALA A 81 -12.76 16.93 10.62
C ALA A 81 -13.31 15.48 10.59
N THR A 82 -13.81 15.06 9.43
CA THR A 82 -14.27 13.69 9.18
C THR A 82 -13.10 12.70 9.22
N CYS A 83 -12.01 13.00 8.48
CA CYS A 83 -10.78 12.21 8.48
C CYS A 83 -10.21 12.00 9.89
N LYS A 84 -10.16 13.06 10.70
CA LYS A 84 -9.66 13.00 12.09
C LYS A 84 -10.45 12.00 12.94
N THR A 85 -11.77 12.02 12.82
CA THR A 85 -12.66 11.11 13.55
C THR A 85 -12.43 9.66 13.13
N TYR A 86 -12.29 9.43 11.83
CA TYR A 86 -11.98 8.11 11.27
C TYR A 86 -10.65 7.57 11.83
N VAL A 87 -9.57 8.35 11.79
CA VAL A 87 -8.23 7.90 12.19
C VAL A 87 -8.15 7.57 13.67
N ILE A 88 -8.75 8.40 14.53
CA ILE A 88 -8.82 8.11 15.98
C ILE A 88 -9.53 6.77 16.22
N THR A 89 -10.59 6.52 15.44
CA THR A 89 -11.35 5.27 15.51
C THR A 89 -10.52 4.07 15.05
N GLN A 90 -9.71 4.23 13.99
CA GLN A 90 -8.79 3.18 13.54
C GLN A 90 -7.64 2.92 14.51
N ILE A 91 -7.04 3.96 15.11
CA ILE A 91 -5.95 3.78 16.09
C ILE A 91 -6.42 2.97 17.29
N LYS A 92 -7.63 3.25 17.80
CA LYS A 92 -8.25 2.45 18.88
C LYS A 92 -8.42 0.99 18.46
N PHE A 93 -8.87 0.76 17.23
CA PHE A 93 -9.05 -0.57 16.67
C PHE A 93 -7.71 -1.33 16.52
N ILE A 94 -6.67 -0.66 16.01
CA ILE A 94 -5.31 -1.20 15.92
C ILE A 94 -4.78 -1.58 17.30
N GLY A 95 -5.06 -0.78 18.33
CA GLY A 95 -4.70 -1.11 19.71
C GLY A 95 -5.27 -2.46 20.18
N ILE A 96 -6.50 -2.80 19.78
CA ILE A 96 -7.12 -4.11 20.09
C ILE A 96 -6.34 -5.24 19.39
N LEU A 97 -6.00 -5.06 18.11
CA LEU A 97 -5.24 -6.05 17.37
C LEU A 97 -3.80 -6.20 17.90
N TRP A 98 -3.20 -5.10 18.35
CA TRP A 98 -1.86 -5.09 18.93
C TRP A 98 -1.80 -5.92 20.21
N VAL A 99 -2.85 -5.92 21.05
CA VAL A 99 -2.90 -6.77 22.24
C VAL A 99 -2.73 -8.26 21.88
N LEU A 100 -3.32 -8.71 20.78
CA LEU A 100 -3.18 -10.11 20.33
C LEU A 100 -1.74 -10.43 19.93
N VAL A 101 -1.10 -9.53 19.19
CA VAL A 101 0.30 -9.64 18.79
C VAL A 101 1.22 -9.60 20.02
N ALA A 102 0.96 -8.69 20.96
CA ALA A 102 1.73 -8.54 22.19
C ALA A 102 1.69 -9.83 23.04
N ILE A 103 0.55 -10.52 23.10
CA ILE A 103 0.44 -11.82 23.78
C ILE A 103 1.39 -12.84 23.16
N VAL A 104 1.47 -12.91 21.82
CA VAL A 104 2.38 -13.83 21.11
C VAL A 104 3.84 -13.46 21.37
N VAL A 105 4.19 -12.18 21.29
CA VAL A 105 5.54 -11.67 21.56
C VAL A 105 5.98 -11.99 23.00
N VAL A 106 5.09 -11.79 23.99
CA VAL A 106 5.36 -12.12 25.39
C VAL A 106 5.47 -13.63 25.61
N ALA A 107 4.60 -14.43 25.00
CA ALA A 107 4.68 -15.88 25.09
C ALA A 107 6.02 -16.41 24.52
N TYR A 108 6.48 -15.82 23.42
CA TYR A 108 7.73 -16.20 22.79
C TYR A 108 8.96 -15.71 23.57
N PHE A 109 9.21 -14.39 23.62
CA PHE A 109 10.43 -13.81 24.23
C PHE A 109 10.40 -13.78 25.76
N GLY A 110 9.24 -13.89 26.39
CA GLY A 110 9.09 -13.84 27.84
C GLY A 110 9.11 -15.22 28.51
N VAL A 111 8.68 -16.27 27.81
CA VAL A 111 8.49 -17.60 28.40
C VAL A 111 9.35 -18.66 27.70
N LEU A 112 9.26 -18.79 26.38
CA LEU A 112 9.89 -19.91 25.66
C LEU A 112 11.37 -19.63 25.32
N HIS A 113 11.67 -18.41 24.90
CA HIS A 113 13.01 -17.97 24.53
C HIS A 113 13.38 -16.68 25.29
N PRO A 114 13.64 -16.78 26.60
CA PRO A 114 14.01 -15.61 27.40
C PRO A 114 15.34 -15.02 26.92
N LEU A 115 15.29 -13.75 26.53
CA LEU A 115 16.48 -13.00 26.10
C LEU A 115 17.49 -12.86 27.24
N LYS A 116 18.78 -12.92 26.91
CA LYS A 116 19.89 -12.77 27.89
C LYS A 116 19.84 -11.44 28.65
N ALA A 117 19.32 -10.39 28.01
CA ALA A 117 19.11 -9.07 28.60
C ALA A 117 17.97 -9.02 29.65
N GLY A 118 17.26 -10.13 29.87
CA GLY A 118 16.22 -10.29 30.88
C GLY A 118 14.84 -9.77 30.46
N PRO A 119 13.83 -9.82 31.37
CA PRO A 119 12.45 -9.48 31.05
C PRO A 119 12.23 -8.04 30.56
N GLY A 120 13.13 -7.12 30.92
CA GLY A 120 13.11 -5.74 30.45
C GLY A 120 13.26 -5.64 28.91
N ALA A 121 13.95 -6.59 28.27
CA ALA A 121 14.10 -6.62 26.82
C ALA A 121 12.76 -6.83 26.10
N VAL A 122 11.86 -7.63 26.66
CA VAL A 122 10.51 -7.84 26.10
C VAL A 122 9.71 -6.54 26.09
N VAL A 123 9.84 -5.73 27.14
CA VAL A 123 9.20 -4.40 27.22
C VAL A 123 9.74 -3.48 26.13
N ILE A 124 11.05 -3.51 25.86
CA ILE A 124 11.67 -2.73 24.79
C ILE A 124 11.16 -3.18 23.42
N ILE A 125 11.06 -4.49 23.16
CA ILE A 125 10.53 -5.03 21.89
C ILE A 125 9.08 -4.59 21.66
N LEU A 126 8.24 -4.67 22.71
CA LEU A 126 6.86 -4.19 22.65
C LEU A 126 6.80 -2.67 22.42
N ALA A 127 7.69 -1.90 23.04
CA ALA A 127 7.79 -0.46 22.79
C ALA A 127 8.20 -0.15 21.34
N TYR A 128 9.09 -0.96 20.75
CA TYR A 128 9.46 -0.86 19.34
C TYR A 128 8.31 -1.22 18.40
N SER A 129 7.47 -2.18 18.76
CA SER A 129 6.23 -2.47 18.03
C SER A 129 5.23 -1.31 18.08
N LEU A 130 5.05 -0.69 19.25
CA LEU A 130 4.25 0.53 19.38
C LEU A 130 4.85 1.70 18.61
N LEU A 131 6.19 1.83 18.57
CA LEU A 131 6.88 2.83 17.75
C LEU A 131 6.62 2.61 16.26
N GLY A 132 6.57 1.36 15.80
CA GLY A 132 6.17 1.01 14.43
C GLY A 132 4.75 1.47 14.11
N ILE A 133 3.78 1.13 14.98
CA ILE A 133 2.37 1.57 14.83
C ILE A 133 2.26 3.09 14.84
N ALA A 134 2.97 3.75 15.77
CA ALA A 134 2.99 5.19 15.90
C ALA A 134 3.58 5.85 14.65
N GLY A 135 4.65 5.29 14.08
CA GLY A 135 5.23 5.74 12.81
C GLY A 135 4.23 5.70 11.66
N SER A 136 3.64 4.53 11.38
CA SER A 136 2.62 4.37 10.33
C SER A 136 1.42 5.31 10.54
N SER A 137 0.93 5.44 11.78
CA SER A 137 -0.23 6.28 12.10
C SER A 137 0.08 7.78 12.03
N SER A 138 1.28 8.20 12.42
CA SER A 138 1.70 9.62 12.39
C SER A 138 1.89 10.10 10.97
N ILE A 139 2.51 9.27 10.13
CA ILE A 139 2.70 9.54 8.71
C ILE A 139 1.36 9.58 7.98
N ALA A 140 0.45 8.65 8.27
CA ALA A 140 -0.92 8.70 7.80
C ALA A 140 -1.60 10.03 8.16
N TRP A 141 -1.56 10.41 9.44
CA TRP A 141 -2.13 11.68 9.93
C TRP A 141 -1.55 12.90 9.22
N PHE A 142 -0.23 12.93 9.07
CA PHE A 142 0.47 13.98 8.34
C PHE A 142 -0.01 14.07 6.88
N GLY A 143 -0.09 12.93 6.18
CA GLY A 143 -0.56 12.82 4.81
C GLY A 143 -1.96 13.42 4.61
N MET A 144 -2.94 13.03 5.43
CA MET A 144 -4.30 13.60 5.33
C MET A 144 -4.32 15.11 5.54
N ARG A 145 -3.54 15.62 6.49
CA ARG A 145 -3.54 17.07 6.73
C ARG A 145 -2.87 17.81 5.57
N MET A 146 -1.79 17.26 5.03
CA MET A 146 -1.12 17.81 3.86
C MET A 146 -2.05 17.84 2.65
N ASN A 147 -2.74 16.74 2.38
CA ASN A 147 -3.71 16.66 1.29
C ASN A 147 -4.82 17.67 1.47
N ASN A 148 -5.47 17.74 2.63
CA ASN A 148 -6.58 18.69 2.82
C ASN A 148 -6.19 20.16 2.51
N TYR A 149 -4.96 20.57 2.84
CA TYR A 149 -4.45 21.87 2.42
C TYR A 149 -4.20 21.94 0.90
N ALA A 150 -3.61 20.90 0.33
CA ALA A 150 -3.32 20.83 -1.10
C ALA A 150 -4.58 20.76 -1.98
N ASN A 151 -5.65 20.09 -1.54
CA ASN A 151 -6.91 19.92 -2.25
C ASN A 151 -7.54 21.28 -2.53
N SER A 152 -7.78 22.07 -1.47
CA SER A 152 -8.35 23.42 -1.61
C SER A 152 -7.41 24.40 -2.30
N ALA A 153 -6.09 24.28 -2.09
CA ALA A 153 -5.13 25.12 -2.80
C ALA A 153 -5.07 24.81 -4.30
N SER A 154 -5.17 23.54 -4.69
CA SER A 154 -5.20 23.11 -6.09
C SER A 154 -6.51 23.55 -6.77
N ALA A 155 -7.66 23.31 -6.11
CA ALA A 155 -8.98 23.76 -6.55
C ALA A 155 -9.05 25.28 -6.75
N PHE A 156 -8.46 26.05 -5.82
CA PHE A 156 -8.44 27.50 -5.93
C PHE A 156 -7.48 27.99 -7.01
N ALA A 157 -6.32 27.34 -7.14
CA ALA A 157 -5.31 27.74 -8.12
C ALA A 157 -5.73 27.43 -9.57
N SER A 158 -6.60 26.44 -9.80
CA SER A 158 -7.12 26.13 -11.14
C SER A 158 -7.99 27.28 -11.69
N LEU A 159 -8.63 28.07 -10.83
CA LEU A 159 -9.45 29.26 -11.19
C LEU A 159 -8.65 30.34 -11.92
N MET A 160 -7.31 30.33 -11.85
CA MET A 160 -6.46 31.24 -12.64
C MET A 160 -6.46 30.90 -14.15
N GLY A 161 -7.10 29.80 -14.56
CA GLY A 161 -7.12 29.35 -15.95
C GLY A 161 -5.75 28.91 -16.45
N LYS A 162 -4.90 28.36 -15.57
CA LYS A 162 -3.57 27.81 -15.90
C LYS A 162 -3.41 26.38 -15.40
N PRO A 163 -2.84 25.45 -16.20
CA PRO A 163 -2.71 24.05 -15.82
C PRO A 163 -1.55 23.79 -14.84
N TYR A 164 -0.45 24.56 -14.89
CA TYR A 164 0.74 24.29 -14.08
C TYR A 164 0.51 24.34 -12.55
N PRO A 165 -0.27 25.30 -11.99
CA PRO A 165 -0.60 25.28 -10.57
C PRO A 165 -1.37 24.03 -10.13
N ALA A 166 -2.34 23.57 -10.96
CA ALA A 166 -3.08 22.33 -10.72
C ALA A 166 -2.16 21.08 -10.75
N TYR A 167 -1.06 21.11 -11.50
CA TYR A 167 -0.02 20.08 -11.49
C TYR A 167 0.92 20.16 -10.28
N SER A 168 1.47 21.35 -10.04
CA SER A 168 2.62 21.52 -9.14
C SER A 168 2.24 21.43 -7.66
N ILE A 169 1.00 21.79 -7.28
CA ILE A 169 0.53 21.73 -5.89
C ILE A 169 0.36 20.27 -5.42
N PRO A 170 -0.39 19.39 -6.12
CA PRO A 170 -0.47 17.98 -5.77
C PRO A 170 0.90 17.30 -5.74
N LEU A 171 1.76 17.58 -6.72
CA LEU A 171 3.10 17.00 -6.75
C LEU A 171 3.96 17.43 -5.56
N LYS A 172 3.89 18.72 -5.17
CA LYS A 172 4.58 19.22 -3.97
C LYS A 172 4.03 18.60 -2.68
N ALA A 173 2.72 18.34 -2.63
CA ALA A 173 2.10 17.64 -1.52
C ALA A 173 2.61 16.21 -1.38
N GLY A 174 2.59 15.46 -2.48
CA GLY A 174 3.13 14.12 -2.52
C GLY A 174 4.62 14.05 -2.15
N MET A 175 5.45 14.97 -2.67
CA MET A 175 6.87 15.04 -2.31
C MET A 175 7.08 15.31 -0.82
N SER A 176 6.28 16.20 -0.22
CA SER A 176 6.34 16.44 1.23
C SER A 176 6.07 15.15 2.02
N ILE A 177 5.01 14.44 1.66
CA ILE A 177 4.62 13.18 2.29
C ILE A 177 5.73 12.12 2.15
N GLY A 178 6.23 11.92 0.93
CA GLY A 178 7.29 10.95 0.65
C GLY A 178 8.60 11.26 1.39
N MET A 179 8.98 12.54 1.47
CA MET A 179 10.15 12.98 2.22
C MET A 179 10.01 12.71 3.72
N ILE A 180 8.87 13.04 4.34
CA ILE A 180 8.63 12.76 5.76
C ILE A 180 8.63 11.25 6.02
N LEU A 181 7.90 10.48 5.21
CA LEU A 181 7.76 9.03 5.34
C LEU A 181 9.13 8.34 5.37
N VAL A 182 9.90 8.50 4.29
CA VAL A 182 11.18 7.78 4.11
C VAL A 182 12.20 8.24 5.14
N SER A 183 12.21 9.55 5.45
CA SER A 183 13.14 10.08 6.45
C SER A 183 12.81 9.62 7.86
N LEU A 184 11.53 9.49 8.23
CA LEU A 184 11.14 9.06 9.56
C LEU A 184 11.50 7.59 9.80
N VAL A 185 11.17 6.70 8.86
CA VAL A 185 11.53 5.28 8.98
C VAL A 185 13.04 5.11 9.02
N LEU A 186 13.77 5.79 8.13
CA LEU A 186 15.23 5.73 8.08
C LEU A 186 15.86 6.26 9.38
N LEU A 187 15.33 7.36 9.92
CA LEU A 187 15.79 7.92 11.20
C LEU A 187 15.63 6.90 12.34
N ILE A 188 14.46 6.28 12.47
CA ILE A 188 14.21 5.26 13.50
C ILE A 188 15.19 4.10 13.35
N MET A 189 15.41 3.62 12.12
CA MET A 189 16.33 2.51 11.88
C MET A 189 17.78 2.86 12.19
N LEU A 190 18.27 4.01 11.73
CA LEU A 190 19.64 4.46 11.96
C LEU A 190 19.92 4.72 13.44
N VAL A 191 18.98 5.36 14.15
CA VAL A 191 19.09 5.56 15.60
C VAL A 191 19.13 4.22 16.32
N THR A 192 18.35 3.24 15.88
CA THR A 192 18.36 1.89 16.45
C THR A 192 19.73 1.22 16.27
N LEU A 193 20.33 1.30 15.06
CA LEU A 193 21.68 0.75 14.81
C LEU A 193 22.78 1.42 15.64
N LEU A 194 22.64 2.71 15.96
CA LEU A 194 23.67 3.49 16.64
C LEU A 194 23.54 3.47 18.18
N VAL A 195 22.31 3.39 18.70
CA VAL A 195 22.04 3.60 20.14
C VAL A 195 21.64 2.31 20.84
N VAL A 196 20.95 1.39 20.16
CA VAL A 196 20.47 0.16 20.79
C VAL A 196 21.61 -0.87 20.83
N PRO A 197 21.87 -1.50 21.99
CA PRO A 197 22.85 -2.57 22.10
C PRO A 197 22.60 -3.70 21.08
N GLY A 198 23.67 -4.16 20.43
CA GLY A 198 23.58 -5.12 19.32
C GLY A 198 22.93 -6.46 19.69
N ASP A 199 22.95 -6.84 20.96
CA ASP A 199 22.35 -8.06 21.52
C ASP A 199 20.81 -8.00 21.64
N ILE A 200 20.21 -6.81 21.60
CA ILE A 200 18.74 -6.65 21.58
C ILE A 200 18.22 -5.94 20.31
N ALA A 201 19.10 -5.28 19.55
CA ALA A 201 18.72 -4.50 18.38
C ALA A 201 18.01 -5.34 17.29
N GLY A 202 18.43 -6.59 17.08
CA GLY A 202 17.76 -7.52 16.15
C GLY A 202 16.29 -7.77 16.55
N ALA A 203 16.04 -8.11 17.81
CA ALA A 203 14.69 -8.30 18.32
C ALA A 203 13.85 -7.01 18.31
N CYS A 204 14.46 -5.84 18.54
CA CYS A 204 13.80 -4.54 18.39
C CYS A 204 13.36 -4.28 16.94
N PHE A 205 14.17 -4.66 15.94
CA PHE A 205 13.79 -4.57 14.54
C PHE A 205 12.62 -5.48 14.18
N ILE A 206 12.58 -6.70 14.73
CA ILE A 206 11.42 -7.60 14.58
C ILE A 206 10.17 -6.96 15.19
N GLY A 207 10.27 -6.44 16.42
CA GLY A 207 9.19 -5.72 17.09
C GLY A 207 8.67 -4.55 16.24
N PHE A 208 9.58 -3.71 15.75
CA PHE A 208 9.28 -2.60 14.85
C PHE A 208 8.57 -3.05 13.58
N ALA A 209 9.12 -4.04 12.86
CA ALA A 209 8.58 -4.57 11.62
C ALA A 209 7.15 -5.12 11.82
N ILE A 210 6.92 -5.91 12.87
CA ILE A 210 5.59 -6.41 13.22
C ILE A 210 4.62 -5.25 13.51
N GLY A 211 5.07 -4.23 14.25
CA GLY A 211 4.27 -3.05 14.55
C GLY A 211 3.87 -2.25 13.30
N THR A 212 4.83 -2.00 12.41
CA THR A 212 4.57 -1.29 11.14
C THR A 212 3.63 -2.08 10.24
N SER A 213 3.81 -3.40 10.13
CA SER A 213 2.94 -4.26 9.33
C SER A 213 1.53 -4.36 9.88
N LEU A 214 1.38 -4.43 11.20
CA LEU A 214 0.05 -4.39 11.82
C LEU A 214 -0.67 -3.07 11.53
N GLY A 215 0.01 -1.94 11.75
CA GLY A 215 -0.55 -0.61 11.49
C GLY A 215 -0.94 -0.44 10.02
N ALA A 216 -0.04 -0.76 9.10
CA ALA A 216 -0.29 -0.66 7.66
C ALA A 216 -1.42 -1.59 7.19
N ALA A 217 -1.42 -2.86 7.60
CA ALA A 217 -2.46 -3.82 7.20
C ALA A 217 -3.85 -3.37 7.67
N ALA A 218 -3.98 -2.94 8.92
CA ALA A 218 -5.25 -2.46 9.45
C ALA A 218 -5.72 -1.19 8.76
N LEU A 219 -4.85 -0.19 8.58
CA LEU A 219 -5.18 1.07 7.92
C LEU A 219 -5.53 0.87 6.44
N ARG A 220 -4.83 -0.02 5.73
CA ARG A 220 -5.07 -0.28 4.30
C ARG A 220 -6.39 -1.02 4.07
N ILE A 221 -6.67 -2.06 4.85
CA ILE A 221 -7.92 -2.82 4.73
C ILE A 221 -9.10 -1.93 5.15
N ALA A 222 -9.04 -1.31 6.33
CA ALA A 222 -10.15 -0.47 6.81
C ALA A 222 -10.36 0.77 5.94
N GLY A 223 -9.26 1.41 5.51
CA GLY A 223 -9.29 2.58 4.64
C GLY A 223 -9.93 2.24 3.31
N GLY A 224 -9.44 1.19 2.64
CA GLY A 224 -9.99 0.71 1.37
C GLY A 224 -11.48 0.40 1.45
N ILE A 225 -11.91 -0.34 2.49
CA ILE A 225 -13.33 -0.65 2.66
C ILE A 225 -14.14 0.63 2.88
N PHE A 226 -13.65 1.56 3.71
CA PHE A 226 -14.34 2.81 3.98
C PHE A 226 -14.52 3.65 2.72
N THR A 227 -13.43 3.91 1.96
CA THR A 227 -13.49 4.76 0.76
C THR A 227 -14.41 4.15 -0.29
N LYS A 228 -14.26 2.85 -0.60
CA LYS A 228 -15.05 2.27 -1.69
C LYS A 228 -16.52 2.03 -1.34
N ILE A 229 -16.89 2.02 -0.05
CA ILE A 229 -18.31 2.11 0.34
C ILE A 229 -18.87 3.49 0.02
N ALA A 230 -18.11 4.54 0.33
CA ALA A 230 -18.53 5.92 0.11
C ALA A 230 -18.58 6.28 -1.38
N ASP A 231 -17.56 5.87 -2.12
CA ASP A 231 -17.40 6.05 -3.57
C ASP A 231 -18.56 5.37 -4.33
N VAL A 232 -18.69 4.03 -4.24
CA VAL A 232 -19.80 3.29 -4.88
C VAL A 232 -21.17 3.80 -4.41
N GLY A 233 -21.28 4.17 -3.12
CA GLY A 233 -22.50 4.77 -2.57
C GLY A 233 -22.89 6.09 -3.24
N SER A 234 -21.91 6.94 -3.51
CA SER A 234 -22.07 8.26 -4.11
C SER A 234 -22.21 8.17 -5.63
N ASP A 235 -21.38 7.38 -6.29
CA ASP A 235 -21.32 7.27 -7.75
C ASP A 235 -22.54 6.59 -8.36
N LEU A 236 -23.17 5.64 -7.66
CA LEU A 236 -24.42 5.06 -8.14
C LEU A 236 -25.56 6.09 -8.20
N MET A 237 -25.47 7.21 -7.49
CA MET A 237 -26.45 8.30 -7.60
C MET A 237 -26.41 9.00 -8.96
N LYS A 238 -25.25 8.97 -9.66
CA LYS A 238 -25.14 9.44 -11.06
C LYS A 238 -26.08 8.68 -11.98
N ILE A 239 -26.27 7.37 -11.73
CA ILE A 239 -27.16 6.52 -12.53
C ILE A 239 -28.61 6.69 -12.06
N VAL A 240 -28.85 6.64 -10.75
CA VAL A 240 -30.21 6.65 -10.16
C VAL A 240 -30.91 8.00 -10.38
N PHE A 241 -30.20 9.11 -10.18
CA PHE A 241 -30.79 10.45 -10.18
C PHE A 241 -30.29 11.36 -11.32
N LYS A 242 -29.34 10.90 -12.15
CA LYS A 242 -28.75 11.69 -13.26
C LYS A 242 -28.15 13.03 -12.81
N ILE A 243 -27.55 13.03 -11.63
CA ILE A 243 -26.81 14.17 -11.07
C ILE A 243 -25.33 14.14 -11.51
N LYS A 244 -24.63 15.27 -11.36
CA LYS A 244 -23.19 15.36 -11.60
C LYS A 244 -22.39 14.57 -10.54
N GLU A 245 -21.16 14.21 -10.89
CA GLU A 245 -20.14 13.80 -9.93
C GLU A 245 -19.95 14.88 -8.86
N ASP A 246 -19.79 14.47 -7.60
CA ASP A 246 -19.60 15.36 -6.44
C ASP A 246 -20.67 16.44 -6.24
N ASP A 247 -21.92 16.15 -6.63
CA ASP A 247 -23.03 17.07 -6.39
C ASP A 247 -23.19 17.37 -4.90
N ALA A 248 -23.16 18.66 -4.53
CA ALA A 248 -23.21 19.08 -3.14
C ALA A 248 -24.48 18.65 -2.38
N ARG A 249 -25.54 18.25 -3.09
CA ARG A 249 -26.78 17.71 -2.49
C ARG A 249 -26.67 16.23 -2.12
N ASN A 250 -25.67 15.51 -2.64
CA ASN A 250 -25.43 14.12 -2.30
C ASN A 250 -24.71 14.03 -0.94
N PRO A 251 -25.34 13.45 0.11
CA PRO A 251 -24.72 13.36 1.43
C PRO A 251 -23.47 12.46 1.47
N GLY A 252 -23.26 11.61 0.46
CA GLY A 252 -22.12 10.70 0.38
C GLY A 252 -20.78 11.35 0.04
N VAL A 253 -20.78 12.49 -0.65
CA VAL A 253 -19.55 13.09 -1.21
C VAL A 253 -18.52 13.46 -0.14
N ILE A 254 -18.95 13.95 1.04
CA ILE A 254 -18.00 14.21 2.15
C ILE A 254 -17.35 12.93 2.67
N ALA A 255 -18.11 11.82 2.70
CA ALA A 255 -17.57 10.53 3.10
C ALA A 255 -16.61 9.99 2.03
N ASP A 256 -16.88 10.26 0.76
CA ASP A 256 -16.04 9.89 -0.37
C ASP A 256 -14.69 10.59 -0.32
N CYS A 257 -14.70 11.93 -0.28
CA CYS A 257 -13.50 12.75 -0.09
C CYS A 257 -12.68 12.36 1.15
N ALA A 258 -13.37 12.10 2.28
CA ALA A 258 -12.70 11.62 3.49
C ALA A 258 -12.09 10.23 3.27
N GLY A 259 -12.76 9.40 2.47
CA GLY A 259 -12.30 8.12 1.99
C GLY A 259 -11.03 8.22 1.16
N ASP A 260 -10.93 9.12 0.18
CA ASP A 260 -9.72 9.23 -0.65
C ASP A 260 -8.51 9.64 0.19
N ASN A 261 -8.75 10.50 1.19
CA ASN A 261 -7.73 10.84 2.18
C ASN A 261 -7.36 9.62 3.06
N ALA A 262 -8.34 8.87 3.55
CA ALA A 262 -8.18 7.79 4.51
C ALA A 262 -7.73 6.43 3.93
N GLY A 263 -8.13 6.13 2.70
CA GLY A 263 -7.87 4.88 1.98
C GLY A 263 -6.79 5.07 0.93
N ASP A 264 -6.98 6.05 0.05
CA ASP A 264 -6.17 6.21 -1.15
C ASP A 264 -4.89 7.03 -0.93
N SER A 265 -4.82 7.84 0.12
CA SER A 265 -3.57 8.51 0.52
C SER A 265 -2.97 7.98 1.82
N VAL A 266 -3.74 7.78 2.88
CA VAL A 266 -3.23 7.22 4.14
C VAL A 266 -2.76 5.79 3.98
N GLY A 267 -3.55 4.98 3.27
CA GLY A 267 -3.25 3.58 3.04
C GLY A 267 -1.88 3.37 2.42
N PRO A 268 -1.57 3.92 1.23
CA PRO A 268 -0.27 3.75 0.61
C PRO A 268 0.85 4.43 1.39
N THR A 269 0.57 5.51 2.11
CA THR A 269 1.62 6.16 2.93
C THR A 269 2.02 5.29 4.13
N ALA A 270 1.05 4.67 4.82
CA ALA A 270 1.34 3.71 5.90
C ALA A 270 1.99 2.42 5.37
N ASP A 271 1.52 1.92 4.22
CA ASP A 271 2.10 0.79 3.49
C ASP A 271 3.53 1.08 3.02
N GLY A 272 3.79 2.29 2.51
CA GLY A 272 5.13 2.74 2.17
C GLY A 272 6.05 2.73 3.38
N PHE A 273 5.65 3.33 4.50
CA PHE A 273 6.44 3.34 5.75
C PHE A 273 6.83 1.92 6.18
N GLU A 274 5.86 1.01 6.15
CA GLU A 274 6.04 -0.40 6.41
C GLU A 274 7.00 -1.06 5.43
N THR A 275 6.81 -0.82 4.13
CA THR A 275 7.62 -1.41 3.06
C THR A 275 9.11 -1.08 3.25
N TYR A 276 9.43 0.18 3.56
CA TYR A 276 10.79 0.62 3.83
C TYR A 276 11.40 -0.08 5.04
N GLY A 277 10.67 -0.08 6.16
CA GLY A 277 11.15 -0.68 7.40
C GLY A 277 11.35 -2.18 7.26
N VAL A 278 10.34 -2.88 6.76
CA VAL A 278 10.32 -4.34 6.68
C VAL A 278 11.33 -4.88 5.67
N THR A 279 11.47 -4.26 4.50
CA THR A 279 12.45 -4.70 3.49
C THR A 279 13.87 -4.53 4.01
N ALA A 280 14.13 -3.43 4.73
CA ALA A 280 15.42 -3.20 5.37
C ALA A 280 15.70 -4.24 6.49
N VAL A 281 14.72 -4.54 7.34
CA VAL A 281 14.83 -5.57 8.38
C VAL A 281 15.06 -6.96 7.78
N ALA A 282 14.39 -7.29 6.68
CA ALA A 282 14.60 -8.55 5.96
C ALA A 282 16.05 -8.69 5.46
N LEU A 283 16.62 -7.63 4.90
CA LEU A 283 18.01 -7.63 4.45
C LEU A 283 19.02 -7.65 5.59
N ILE A 284 18.78 -6.94 6.68
CA ILE A 284 19.63 -7.04 7.89
C ILE A 284 19.66 -8.49 8.35
N THR A 285 18.49 -9.12 8.49
CA THR A 285 18.36 -10.51 8.94
C THR A 285 19.10 -11.46 8.01
N PHE A 286 18.92 -11.32 6.70
CA PHE A 286 19.66 -12.11 5.72
C PHE A 286 21.17 -11.91 5.83
N ILE A 287 21.65 -10.66 5.90
CA ILE A 287 23.08 -10.37 6.03
C ILE A 287 23.66 -11.05 7.27
N MET A 288 22.93 -11.00 8.38
CA MET A 288 23.38 -11.60 9.63
C MET A 288 23.44 -13.13 9.59
N LEU A 289 22.51 -13.77 8.89
CA LEU A 289 22.43 -15.23 8.78
C LEU A 289 23.34 -15.83 7.71
N ALA A 290 23.45 -15.17 6.55
CA ALA A 290 23.95 -15.79 5.33
C ALA A 290 25.20 -15.12 4.75
N VAL A 291 25.67 -13.99 5.29
CA VAL A 291 26.91 -13.32 4.84
C VAL A 291 28.08 -13.61 5.79
N ALA A 292 29.29 -13.69 5.24
CA ALA A 292 30.53 -13.83 6.00
C ALA A 292 30.69 -12.73 7.06
N GLU A 293 31.12 -13.11 8.26
CA GLU A 293 31.15 -12.26 9.45
C GLU A 293 31.85 -10.90 9.23
N GLY A 294 33.01 -10.90 8.57
CA GLY A 294 33.78 -9.68 8.28
C GLY A 294 33.09 -8.69 7.33
N LEU A 295 32.07 -9.12 6.58
CA LEU A 295 31.34 -8.27 5.63
C LEU A 295 30.00 -7.75 6.18
N ARG A 296 29.47 -8.34 7.26
CA ARG A 296 28.13 -8.03 7.78
C ARG A 296 27.94 -6.55 8.11
N GLY A 297 28.82 -6.02 8.97
CA GLY A 297 28.78 -4.63 9.39
C GLY A 297 28.99 -3.66 8.23
N MET A 298 29.86 -4.03 7.28
CA MET A 298 30.16 -3.24 6.08
C MET A 298 28.95 -3.15 5.15
N LEU A 299 28.30 -4.28 4.82
CA LEU A 299 27.14 -4.30 3.93
C LEU A 299 25.92 -3.58 4.56
N ILE A 300 25.69 -3.74 5.87
CA ILE A 300 24.62 -2.99 6.56
C ILE A 300 24.91 -1.48 6.47
N THR A 301 26.15 -1.06 6.76
CA THR A 301 26.55 0.35 6.68
C THR A 301 26.38 0.92 5.26
N TRP A 302 26.82 0.16 4.24
CA TRP A 302 26.65 0.52 2.84
C TRP A 302 25.17 0.68 2.46
N MET A 303 24.33 -0.29 2.79
CA MET A 303 22.91 -0.30 2.47
C MET A 303 22.21 0.94 3.06
N PHE A 304 22.47 1.27 4.32
CA PHE A 304 21.89 2.45 4.98
C PHE A 304 22.47 3.78 4.49
N THR A 305 23.74 3.79 4.05
CA THR A 305 24.34 4.98 3.41
C THR A 305 23.67 5.27 2.07
N ILE A 306 23.44 4.23 1.27
CA ILE A 306 22.69 4.33 0.01
C ILE A 306 21.25 4.81 0.29
N ALA A 307 20.57 4.24 1.29
CA ALA A 307 19.23 4.66 1.70
C ALA A 307 19.14 6.15 2.07
N ALA A 308 20.15 6.67 2.77
CA ALA A 308 20.23 8.10 3.07
C ALA A 308 20.44 8.94 1.81
N ILE A 309 21.33 8.51 0.91
CA ILE A 309 21.63 9.24 -0.33
C ILE A 309 20.41 9.31 -1.25
N MET A 310 19.54 8.30 -1.24
CA MET A 310 18.29 8.28 -2.01
C MET A 310 17.33 9.45 -1.65
N ILE A 311 17.39 9.97 -0.42
CA ILE A 311 16.67 11.20 -0.02
C ILE A 311 17.21 12.40 -0.80
N LEU A 312 18.54 12.51 -0.93
CA LEU A 312 19.19 13.59 -1.66
C LEU A 312 18.95 13.47 -3.18
N THR A 313 19.05 12.27 -3.76
CA THR A 313 18.80 12.06 -5.20
C THR A 313 17.35 12.38 -5.56
N SER A 314 16.39 12.08 -4.67
CA SER A 314 14.98 12.44 -4.85
C SER A 314 14.77 13.95 -4.83
N LEU A 315 15.41 14.68 -3.91
CA LEU A 315 15.35 16.14 -3.86
C LEU A 315 15.97 16.80 -5.11
N VAL A 316 17.14 16.31 -5.53
CA VAL A 316 17.82 16.81 -6.74
C VAL A 316 16.93 16.56 -7.97
N SER A 317 16.39 15.35 -8.11
CA SER A 317 15.51 14.98 -9.22
C SER A 317 14.22 15.81 -9.26
N TYR A 318 13.60 16.04 -8.10
CA TYR A 318 12.46 16.94 -7.98
C TYR A 318 12.81 18.37 -8.39
N GLY A 319 13.96 18.89 -7.97
CA GLY A 319 14.46 20.20 -8.38
C GLY A 319 14.67 20.32 -9.89
N ILE A 320 15.29 19.31 -10.51
CA ILE A 320 15.47 19.25 -11.97
C ILE A 320 14.12 19.22 -12.68
N SER A 321 13.20 18.34 -12.27
CA SER A 321 11.86 18.28 -12.88
C SER A 321 11.10 19.59 -12.70
N TRP A 322 11.20 20.22 -11.53
CA TRP A 322 10.58 21.50 -11.27
C TRP A 322 11.07 22.60 -12.21
N VAL A 323 12.37 22.66 -12.51
CA VAL A 323 12.93 23.63 -13.49
C VAL A 323 12.36 23.35 -14.89
N LEU A 324 12.36 22.09 -15.32
CA LEU A 324 11.89 21.70 -16.66
C LEU A 324 10.39 21.93 -16.85
N ASP A 325 9.58 21.64 -15.84
CA ASP A 325 8.13 21.80 -15.89
C ASP A 325 7.73 23.27 -15.65
N SER A 326 8.52 24.03 -14.90
CA SER A 326 8.31 25.48 -14.70
C SER A 326 8.35 26.27 -16.00
N ALA A 327 9.02 25.77 -17.05
CA ALA A 327 9.00 26.38 -18.37
C ALA A 327 7.57 26.41 -18.97
N LYS A 328 6.65 25.56 -18.50
CA LYS A 328 5.26 25.48 -18.95
C LYS A 328 4.29 26.29 -18.09
N LYS A 329 4.77 27.15 -17.17
CA LYS A 329 3.92 27.98 -16.28
C LYS A 329 2.88 28.84 -17.00
N ASN A 330 3.16 29.24 -18.23
CA ASN A 330 2.27 30.06 -19.06
C ASN A 330 1.68 29.29 -20.26
N ALA A 331 1.82 27.96 -20.30
CA ALA A 331 1.20 27.16 -21.35
C ALA A 331 -0.31 27.03 -21.10
N ASP A 332 -1.10 27.10 -22.18
CA ASP A 332 -2.55 26.86 -22.12
C ASP A 332 -2.93 25.37 -22.03
N LYS A 333 -1.98 24.47 -22.29
CA LYS A 333 -2.16 23.02 -22.18
C LYS A 333 -0.93 22.36 -21.56
N MET A 334 -1.15 21.33 -20.76
CA MET A 334 -0.11 20.53 -20.15
C MET A 334 -0.50 19.06 -20.18
N ASP A 335 0.43 18.20 -20.60
CA ASP A 335 0.31 16.76 -20.37
C ASP A 335 0.82 16.47 -18.96
N PHE A 336 -0.10 16.22 -18.03
CA PHE A 336 0.19 15.94 -16.63
C PHE A 336 0.95 14.61 -16.47
N GLU A 337 0.58 13.57 -17.22
CA GLU A 337 1.26 12.27 -17.18
C GLU A 337 2.73 12.36 -17.61
N ALA A 338 3.02 13.22 -18.59
CA ALA A 338 4.39 13.42 -19.08
C ALA A 338 5.31 14.08 -18.04
N GLY A 339 4.76 14.95 -17.18
CA GLY A 339 5.50 15.55 -16.08
C GLY A 339 5.87 14.52 -15.01
N LEU A 340 4.88 13.74 -14.57
CA LEU A 340 5.05 12.69 -13.56
C LEU A 340 5.99 11.57 -14.07
N THR A 341 5.82 11.12 -15.31
CA THR A 341 6.71 10.14 -15.96
C THR A 341 8.16 10.62 -15.96
N ARG A 342 8.38 11.89 -16.31
CA ARG A 342 9.71 12.49 -16.39
C ARG A 342 10.39 12.51 -15.03
N LEU A 343 9.66 12.87 -13.97
CA LEU A 343 10.20 12.86 -12.61
C LEU A 343 10.67 11.45 -12.22
N ILE A 344 9.89 10.40 -12.51
CA ILE A 344 10.27 9.01 -12.24
C ILE A 344 11.56 8.64 -12.97
N TRP A 345 11.64 8.89 -14.28
CA TRP A 345 12.84 8.55 -15.07
C TRP A 345 14.09 9.34 -14.67
N ILE A 346 13.97 10.64 -14.40
CA ILE A 346 15.08 11.45 -13.88
C ILE A 346 15.57 10.85 -12.56
N THR A 347 14.65 10.51 -11.65
CA THR A 347 14.98 9.95 -10.34
C THR A 347 15.66 8.59 -10.46
N ALA A 348 15.21 7.74 -11.38
CA ALA A 348 15.85 6.45 -11.64
C ALA A 348 17.29 6.63 -12.13
N ILE A 349 17.50 7.49 -13.14
CA ILE A 349 18.84 7.73 -13.71
C ILE A 349 19.79 8.32 -12.67
N VAL A 350 19.35 9.35 -11.94
CA VAL A 350 20.17 9.99 -10.89
C VAL A 350 20.49 9.01 -9.76
N SER A 351 19.51 8.20 -9.33
CA SER A 351 19.70 7.24 -8.25
C SER A 351 20.59 6.06 -8.66
N ILE A 352 20.50 5.58 -9.90
CA ILE A 352 21.41 4.55 -10.44
C ILE A 352 22.84 5.10 -10.49
N ALA A 353 23.03 6.31 -11.04
CA ALA A 353 24.36 6.94 -11.10
C ALA A 353 24.99 7.12 -9.71
N ALA A 354 24.20 7.61 -8.74
CA ALA A 354 24.63 7.74 -7.35
C ALA A 354 24.93 6.37 -6.72
N THR A 355 24.10 5.35 -6.98
CA THR A 355 24.29 3.99 -6.47
C THR A 355 25.62 3.41 -6.93
N PHE A 356 25.96 3.52 -8.23
CA PHE A 356 27.25 3.07 -8.73
C PHE A 356 28.42 3.86 -8.12
N GLY A 357 28.34 5.19 -8.07
CA GLY A 357 29.41 6.02 -7.52
C GLY A 357 29.70 5.75 -6.05
N VAL A 358 28.66 5.70 -5.22
CA VAL A 358 28.76 5.47 -3.77
C VAL A 358 29.18 4.04 -3.47
N THR A 359 28.62 3.05 -4.19
CA THR A 359 28.99 1.65 -3.98
C THR A 359 30.42 1.39 -4.38
N ASN A 360 30.91 1.98 -5.47
CA ASN A 360 32.33 1.92 -5.83
C ASN A 360 33.22 2.56 -4.75
N TRP A 361 32.81 3.71 -4.20
CA TRP A 361 33.56 4.35 -3.13
C TRP A 361 33.65 3.48 -1.86
N LEU A 362 32.53 2.91 -1.43
CA LEU A 362 32.45 2.16 -0.17
C LEU A 362 32.98 0.72 -0.28
N LEU A 363 32.70 0.04 -1.39
CA LEU A 363 32.97 -1.40 -1.57
C LEU A 363 34.04 -1.71 -2.63
N GLY A 364 34.51 -0.72 -3.41
CA GLY A 364 35.43 -0.97 -4.53
C GLY A 364 36.81 -1.48 -4.13
N GLY A 365 37.23 -1.20 -2.89
CA GLY A 365 38.49 -1.70 -2.31
C GLY A 365 38.36 -3.00 -1.51
N VAL A 366 37.20 -3.68 -1.52
CA VAL A 366 36.97 -4.89 -0.73
C VAL A 366 37.67 -6.09 -1.39
N GLU A 367 38.73 -6.56 -0.75
CA GLU A 367 39.58 -7.66 -1.26
C GLU A 367 38.89 -9.03 -1.24
N ALA A 368 37.79 -9.18 -0.49
CA ALA A 368 37.07 -10.46 -0.35
C ALA A 368 36.48 -10.97 -1.68
N GLU A 369 36.05 -10.08 -2.57
CA GLU A 369 35.62 -10.40 -3.93
C GLU A 369 35.66 -9.14 -4.80
N ALA A 370 36.59 -9.08 -5.76
CA ALA A 370 36.87 -7.88 -6.56
C ALA A 370 35.65 -7.36 -7.35
N GLY A 371 34.66 -8.22 -7.63
CA GLY A 371 33.43 -7.87 -8.31
C GLY A 371 32.26 -7.50 -7.40
N LEU A 372 32.40 -7.56 -6.07
CA LEU A 372 31.26 -7.43 -5.17
C LEU A 372 30.57 -6.08 -5.33
N TRP A 373 31.34 -4.99 -5.41
CA TRP A 373 30.80 -3.63 -5.47
C TRP A 373 29.88 -3.43 -6.68
N TRP A 374 30.29 -3.83 -7.89
CA TRP A 374 29.49 -3.58 -9.09
C TRP A 374 28.30 -4.54 -9.16
N ARG A 375 28.43 -5.76 -8.63
CA ARG A 375 27.32 -6.71 -8.51
C ARG A 375 26.23 -6.15 -7.60
N MET A 376 26.62 -5.67 -6.42
CA MET A 376 25.68 -5.03 -5.48
C MET A 376 25.01 -3.79 -6.11
N ALA A 377 25.81 -2.93 -6.77
CA ALA A 377 25.29 -1.75 -7.44
C ALA A 377 24.33 -2.11 -8.58
N ALA A 378 24.66 -3.11 -9.41
CA ALA A 378 23.85 -3.55 -10.54
C ALA A 378 22.52 -4.18 -10.07
N ILE A 379 22.55 -5.04 -9.05
CA ILE A 379 21.34 -5.66 -8.49
C ILE A 379 20.40 -4.57 -7.91
N MET A 380 20.93 -3.66 -7.11
CA MET A 380 20.18 -2.52 -6.56
C MET A 380 19.60 -1.63 -7.68
N SER A 381 20.39 -1.41 -8.73
CA SER A 381 19.97 -0.62 -9.90
C SER A 381 18.89 -1.31 -10.71
N CYS A 382 18.85 -2.64 -10.77
CA CYS A 382 17.73 -3.38 -11.38
C CYS A 382 16.43 -3.10 -10.63
N GLY A 383 16.47 -3.04 -9.29
CA GLY A 383 15.33 -2.63 -8.48
C GLY A 383 14.91 -1.18 -8.74
N THR A 384 15.89 -0.27 -8.82
CA THR A 384 15.62 1.15 -9.14
C THR A 384 14.97 1.29 -10.52
N LEU A 385 15.49 0.57 -11.52
CA LEU A 385 14.95 0.55 -12.87
C LEU A 385 13.52 0.00 -12.90
N ALA A 386 13.22 -1.00 -12.08
CA ALA A 386 11.87 -1.55 -11.97
C ALA A 386 10.84 -0.49 -11.57
N GLY A 387 11.20 0.41 -10.65
CA GLY A 387 10.33 1.52 -10.26
C GLY A 387 10.05 2.53 -11.39
N ALA A 388 10.83 2.52 -12.47
CA ALA A 388 10.57 3.30 -13.68
C ALA A 388 9.88 2.48 -14.78
N LEU A 389 10.26 1.22 -14.94
CA LEU A 389 9.76 0.35 -15.99
C LEU A 389 8.34 -0.15 -15.71
N ILE A 390 8.04 -0.57 -14.48
CA ILE A 390 6.72 -1.10 -14.10
C ILE A 390 5.61 -0.06 -14.36
N PRO A 391 5.77 1.22 -13.95
CA PRO A 391 4.80 2.26 -14.32
C PRO A 391 4.54 2.38 -15.83
N GLU A 392 5.56 2.26 -16.68
CA GLU A 392 5.37 2.28 -18.13
C GLU A 392 4.51 1.10 -18.62
N VAL A 393 4.76 -0.11 -18.09
CA VAL A 393 3.96 -1.28 -18.43
C VAL A 393 2.52 -1.11 -17.96
N VAL A 394 2.29 -0.57 -16.76
CA VAL A 394 0.94 -0.30 -16.24
C VAL A 394 0.18 0.71 -17.10
N LYS A 395 0.84 1.77 -17.57
CA LYS A 395 0.24 2.78 -18.46
C LYS A 395 -0.31 2.18 -19.76
N VAL A 396 0.29 1.10 -20.27
CA VAL A 396 -0.22 0.39 -21.46
C VAL A 396 -1.64 -0.14 -21.25
N PHE A 397 -2.05 -0.43 -20.02
CA PHE A 397 -3.37 -0.97 -19.69
C PHE A 397 -4.33 0.06 -19.11
N THR A 398 -3.80 1.06 -18.39
CA THR A 398 -4.62 1.94 -17.54
C THR A 398 -4.70 3.37 -18.02
N SER A 399 -3.71 3.90 -18.75
CA SER A 399 -3.74 5.31 -19.19
C SER A 399 -4.92 5.59 -20.11
N MET A 400 -5.45 6.81 -20.09
CA MET A 400 -6.43 7.33 -21.06
C MET A 400 -6.00 7.16 -22.53
N LYS A 401 -4.68 7.07 -22.77
CA LYS A 401 -4.09 6.85 -24.10
C LYS A 401 -3.99 5.37 -24.49
N SER A 402 -4.32 4.45 -23.59
CA SER A 402 -4.23 3.00 -23.75
C SER A 402 -5.20 2.47 -24.81
N GLY A 403 -4.75 1.47 -25.58
CA GLY A 403 -5.63 0.67 -26.43
C GLY A 403 -6.65 -0.16 -25.63
N HIS A 404 -6.30 -0.63 -24.43
CA HIS A 404 -7.21 -1.39 -23.56
C HIS A 404 -8.34 -0.51 -23.01
N VAL A 405 -8.03 0.73 -22.58
CA VAL A 405 -9.06 1.68 -22.14
C VAL A 405 -10.04 1.99 -23.28
N ARG A 406 -9.53 2.21 -24.50
CA ARG A 406 -10.39 2.43 -25.68
C ARG A 406 -11.29 1.22 -25.98
N GLU A 407 -10.76 0.01 -25.88
CA GLU A 407 -11.54 -1.22 -26.06
C GLU A 407 -12.67 -1.33 -25.01
N ILE A 408 -12.42 -0.93 -23.77
CA ILE A 408 -13.47 -0.89 -22.72
C ILE A 408 -14.55 0.11 -23.10
N VAL A 409 -14.19 1.31 -23.58
CA VAL A 409 -15.16 2.33 -24.03
C VAL A 409 -15.99 1.82 -25.20
N ASP A 410 -15.37 1.18 -26.20
CA ASP A 410 -16.09 0.65 -27.36
C ASP A 410 -17.01 -0.52 -26.98
N ALA A 411 -16.56 -1.42 -26.10
CA ALA A 411 -17.40 -2.47 -25.53
C ALA A 411 -18.61 -1.90 -24.74
N SER A 412 -18.41 -0.78 -24.04
CA SER A 412 -19.46 -0.10 -23.27
C SER A 412 -20.60 0.43 -24.12
N ARG A 413 -20.38 0.67 -25.41
CA ARG A 413 -21.45 1.05 -26.36
C ARG A 413 -22.52 -0.03 -26.50
N GLN A 414 -22.20 -1.28 -26.16
CA GLN A 414 -23.12 -2.42 -26.19
C GLN A 414 -23.64 -2.82 -24.80
N GLY A 415 -23.23 -2.11 -23.74
CA GLY A 415 -23.74 -2.28 -22.38
C GLY A 415 -22.68 -2.70 -21.35
N ALA A 416 -23.11 -2.68 -20.09
CA ALA A 416 -22.22 -2.87 -18.93
C ALA A 416 -21.59 -4.28 -18.85
N SER A 417 -22.24 -5.32 -19.37
CA SER A 417 -21.69 -6.68 -19.35
C SER A 417 -20.41 -6.80 -20.18
N LEU A 418 -20.39 -6.22 -21.39
CA LEU A 418 -19.19 -6.23 -22.24
C LEU A 418 -18.11 -5.28 -21.69
N ASN A 419 -18.50 -4.17 -21.07
CA ASN A 419 -17.57 -3.32 -20.33
C ASN A 419 -16.82 -4.12 -19.24
N VAL A 420 -17.54 -4.85 -18.40
CA VAL A 420 -16.93 -5.68 -17.34
C VAL A 420 -16.03 -6.76 -17.94
N LEU A 421 -16.47 -7.46 -18.99
CA LEU A 421 -15.60 -8.45 -19.64
C LEU A 421 -14.31 -7.83 -20.18
N SER A 422 -14.39 -6.64 -20.78
CA SER A 422 -13.24 -5.95 -21.35
C SER A 422 -12.21 -5.51 -20.28
N GLY A 423 -12.66 -5.01 -19.13
CA GLY A 423 -11.72 -4.67 -18.04
C GLY A 423 -11.09 -5.91 -17.38
N ILE A 424 -11.81 -7.03 -17.27
CA ILE A 424 -11.23 -8.31 -16.83
C ILE A 424 -10.12 -8.75 -17.80
N ILE A 425 -10.34 -8.60 -19.12
CA ILE A 425 -9.33 -8.89 -20.15
C ILE A 425 -8.10 -8.00 -19.92
N ALA A 426 -8.27 -6.68 -19.77
CA ALA A 426 -7.17 -5.75 -19.50
C ALA A 426 -6.35 -6.16 -18.27
N GLY A 427 -7.01 -6.49 -17.15
CA GLY A 427 -6.34 -6.95 -15.93
C GLY A 427 -5.54 -8.25 -16.11
N ASN A 428 -6.10 -9.23 -16.82
CA ASN A 428 -5.41 -10.51 -17.06
C ASN A 428 -4.15 -10.34 -17.91
N PHE A 429 -4.24 -9.54 -18.98
CA PHE A 429 -3.08 -9.22 -19.80
C PHE A 429 -2.04 -8.42 -19.01
N ALA A 430 -2.47 -7.47 -18.17
CA ALA A 430 -1.57 -6.72 -17.31
C ALA A 430 -0.80 -7.64 -16.34
N ALA A 431 -1.49 -8.57 -15.68
CA ALA A 431 -0.87 -9.52 -14.75
C ALA A 431 0.20 -10.40 -15.43
N TYR A 432 -0.06 -10.84 -16.68
CA TYR A 432 0.92 -11.58 -17.48
C TYR A 432 2.18 -10.77 -17.77
N TRP A 433 2.04 -9.56 -18.34
CA TRP A 433 3.18 -8.74 -18.74
C TRP A 433 3.97 -8.16 -17.56
N LEU A 434 3.29 -7.82 -16.47
CA LEU A 434 3.94 -7.41 -15.23
C LEU A 434 4.68 -8.57 -14.57
N GLY A 435 4.10 -9.77 -14.57
CA GLY A 435 4.77 -10.98 -14.10
C GLY A 435 6.06 -11.28 -14.87
N LEU A 436 6.01 -11.17 -16.20
CA LEU A 436 7.22 -11.32 -17.04
C LEU A 436 8.27 -10.25 -16.77
N SER A 437 7.83 -9.00 -16.54
CA SER A 437 8.73 -7.88 -16.25
C SER A 437 9.46 -8.10 -14.92
N ILE A 438 8.73 -8.49 -13.87
CA ILE A 438 9.32 -8.81 -12.56
C ILE A 438 10.24 -10.02 -12.66
N MET A 439 9.82 -11.09 -13.36
CA MET A 439 10.63 -12.29 -13.59
C MET A 439 11.94 -11.96 -14.33
N ALA A 440 11.90 -11.12 -15.36
CA ALA A 440 13.10 -10.71 -16.10
C ALA A 440 14.08 -9.93 -15.21
N LEU A 441 13.58 -8.98 -14.42
CA LEU A 441 14.40 -8.20 -13.48
C LEU A 441 15.03 -9.09 -12.39
N MET A 442 14.24 -10.00 -11.80
CA MET A 442 14.74 -10.99 -10.85
C MET A 442 15.78 -11.91 -11.50
N SER A 443 15.56 -12.35 -12.75
CA SER A 443 16.52 -13.19 -13.48
C SER A 443 17.85 -12.47 -13.71
N ILE A 444 17.82 -11.19 -14.06
CA ILE A 444 19.05 -10.37 -14.18
C ILE A 444 19.77 -10.31 -12.83
N ALA A 445 19.05 -10.01 -11.75
CA ALA A 445 19.64 -9.97 -10.40
C ALA A 445 20.25 -11.31 -9.99
N TYR A 446 19.58 -12.42 -10.29
CA TYR A 446 20.09 -13.76 -10.06
C TYR A 446 21.39 -14.03 -10.86
N LEU A 447 21.39 -13.72 -12.16
CA LEU A 447 22.56 -13.95 -13.02
C LEU A 447 23.76 -13.10 -12.57
N VAL A 448 23.54 -11.86 -12.13
CA VAL A 448 24.60 -11.00 -11.59
C VAL A 448 25.15 -11.54 -10.26
N ALA A 449 24.32 -12.21 -9.46
CA ALA A 449 24.70 -12.77 -8.18
C ALA A 449 25.24 -14.21 -8.22
N ALA A 450 25.03 -14.94 -9.34
CA ALA A 450 25.30 -16.37 -9.45
C ALA A 450 26.77 -16.74 -9.15
N ASP A 451 27.69 -15.85 -9.49
CA ASP A 451 29.13 -16.03 -9.33
C ASP A 451 29.67 -15.53 -7.99
N ILE A 452 28.81 -15.15 -7.03
CA ILE A 452 29.23 -14.80 -5.67
C ILE A 452 29.53 -16.11 -4.91
N PRO A 453 30.77 -16.32 -4.41
CA PRO A 453 31.12 -17.56 -3.72
C PRO A 453 30.31 -17.77 -2.44
N SER A 454 30.00 -19.03 -2.12
CA SER A 454 29.30 -19.40 -0.88
C SER A 454 30.10 -19.05 0.39
N THR A 455 31.42 -18.87 0.27
CA THR A 455 32.30 -18.39 1.35
C THR A 455 32.05 -16.91 1.68
N VAL A 456 31.54 -16.13 0.73
CA VAL A 456 31.15 -14.72 0.90
C VAL A 456 29.70 -14.64 1.36
N MET A 457 28.81 -15.38 0.68
CA MET A 457 27.38 -15.32 0.90
C MET A 457 26.69 -16.63 0.55
N GLN A 458 25.92 -17.17 1.48
CA GLN A 458 25.04 -18.31 1.22
C GLN A 458 23.82 -17.85 0.42
N ALA A 459 23.44 -18.64 -0.59
CA ALA A 459 22.32 -18.37 -1.50
C ALA A 459 22.30 -16.92 -2.07
N PRO A 460 23.35 -16.51 -2.80
CA PRO A 460 23.48 -15.14 -3.28
C PRO A 460 22.32 -14.70 -4.20
N GLY A 461 21.65 -15.63 -4.89
CA GLY A 461 20.45 -15.32 -5.67
C GLY A 461 19.28 -14.80 -4.82
N VAL A 462 19.07 -15.35 -3.61
CA VAL A 462 17.99 -14.91 -2.74
C VAL A 462 18.29 -13.56 -2.09
N PHE A 463 19.56 -13.35 -1.73
CA PHE A 463 20.02 -12.03 -1.34
C PHE A 463 19.78 -11.00 -2.44
N ALA A 464 20.11 -11.36 -3.68
CA ALA A 464 19.94 -10.48 -4.84
C ALA A 464 18.47 -10.10 -5.06
N PHE A 465 17.53 -11.00 -4.80
CA PHE A 465 16.11 -10.67 -4.80
C PHE A 465 15.78 -9.65 -3.70
N GLY A 466 16.20 -9.88 -2.46
CA GLY A 466 15.98 -8.90 -1.38
C GLY A 466 16.59 -7.54 -1.68
N LEU A 467 17.78 -7.53 -2.25
CA LEU A 467 18.48 -6.31 -2.63
C LEU A 467 17.79 -5.60 -3.80
N LEU A 468 17.25 -6.35 -4.75
CA LEU A 468 16.39 -5.82 -5.81
C LEU A 468 15.11 -5.20 -5.23
N ALA A 469 14.46 -5.84 -4.25
CA ALA A 469 13.30 -5.26 -3.56
C ALA A 469 13.66 -3.95 -2.86
N PHE A 470 14.82 -3.89 -2.21
CA PHE A 470 15.33 -2.66 -1.62
C PHE A 470 15.67 -1.60 -2.68
N GLY A 471 16.11 -2.02 -3.87
CA GLY A 471 16.33 -1.14 -5.01
C GLY A 471 15.07 -0.46 -5.52
N PHE A 472 13.89 -1.10 -5.47
CA PHE A 472 12.61 -0.44 -5.81
C PHE A 472 12.36 0.77 -4.91
N LEU A 473 12.89 0.72 -3.68
CA LEU A 473 12.76 1.75 -2.67
C LEU A 473 13.76 2.90 -2.85
N SER A 474 14.60 2.87 -3.90
CA SER A 474 15.57 3.94 -4.16
C SER A 474 14.98 5.27 -4.57
N MET A 475 13.72 5.25 -5.01
CA MET A 475 12.99 6.42 -5.48
C MET A 475 11.86 6.81 -4.54
N GLY A 476 11.92 6.37 -3.29
CA GLY A 476 10.81 6.44 -2.33
C GLY A 476 10.03 7.72 -2.27
N PRO A 477 10.67 8.86 -1.98
CA PRO A 477 9.97 10.13 -1.92
C PRO A 477 9.20 10.43 -3.21
N VAL A 478 9.72 10.04 -4.37
CA VAL A 478 9.11 10.25 -5.68
C VAL A 478 8.00 9.23 -5.96
N THR A 479 8.18 7.95 -5.65
CA THR A 479 7.14 6.92 -5.78
C THR A 479 5.91 7.30 -4.95
N ILE A 480 6.12 7.73 -3.70
CA ILE A 480 5.04 8.19 -2.83
C ILE A 480 4.44 9.50 -3.33
N ALA A 481 5.24 10.37 -3.96
CA ALA A 481 4.75 11.62 -4.51
C ALA A 481 3.78 11.41 -5.68
N VAL A 482 4.09 10.50 -6.59
CA VAL A 482 3.21 10.21 -7.74
C VAL A 482 1.96 9.43 -7.33
N ASP A 483 2.04 8.61 -6.28
CA ASP A 483 0.87 7.91 -5.72
C ASP A 483 -0.07 8.89 -5.00
N SER A 484 0.50 9.73 -4.12
CA SER A 484 -0.25 10.76 -3.38
C SER A 484 -0.78 11.88 -4.26
N TYR A 485 -0.30 11.99 -5.51
CA TYR A 485 -0.79 12.95 -6.48
C TYR A 485 -2.28 12.75 -6.77
N GLY A 486 -2.69 11.48 -6.99
CA GLY A 486 -4.06 11.12 -7.37
C GLY A 486 -5.12 11.58 -6.37
N PRO A 487 -5.05 11.18 -5.08
CA PRO A 487 -6.03 11.58 -4.08
C PRO A 487 -6.14 13.09 -3.87
N VAL A 488 -5.07 13.85 -4.18
CA VAL A 488 -5.08 15.31 -4.09
C VAL A 488 -5.73 15.95 -5.31
N SER A 489 -5.48 15.43 -6.51
CA SER A 489 -6.14 15.90 -7.73
C SER A 489 -7.65 15.61 -7.71
N ASP A 490 -8.01 14.42 -7.24
CA ASP A 490 -9.40 13.97 -7.09
C ASP A 490 -10.19 14.88 -6.14
N ASN A 491 -9.74 14.99 -4.88
CA ASN A 491 -10.38 15.89 -3.92
C ASN A 491 -10.35 17.37 -4.32
N ALA A 492 -9.40 17.81 -5.15
CA ALA A 492 -9.42 19.19 -5.64
C ALA A 492 -10.64 19.42 -6.54
N GLN A 493 -11.04 18.44 -7.34
CA GLN A 493 -12.29 18.45 -8.10
C GLN A 493 -13.50 18.49 -7.15
N SER A 494 -13.55 17.62 -6.14
CA SER A 494 -14.67 17.60 -5.20
C SER A 494 -14.78 18.89 -4.39
N VAL A 495 -13.66 19.47 -3.94
CA VAL A 495 -13.65 20.77 -3.25
C VAL A 495 -14.17 21.89 -4.15
N TYR A 496 -13.83 21.87 -5.44
CA TYR A 496 -14.38 22.81 -6.41
C TYR A 496 -15.91 22.71 -6.46
N GLU A 497 -16.44 21.50 -6.65
CA GLU A 497 -17.88 21.26 -6.77
C GLU A 497 -18.66 21.55 -5.47
N LEU A 498 -18.16 21.08 -4.32
CA LEU A 498 -18.77 21.27 -2.99
C LEU A 498 -18.74 22.72 -2.50
N SER A 499 -17.77 23.51 -2.95
CA SER A 499 -17.68 24.93 -2.60
C SER A 499 -18.84 25.75 -3.18
N LEU A 500 -19.48 25.25 -4.25
CA LEU A 500 -20.49 25.96 -5.03
C LEU A 500 -20.02 27.33 -5.54
N CYS A 501 -18.71 27.48 -5.77
CA CYS A 501 -18.09 28.75 -6.13
C CYS A 501 -18.70 29.43 -7.36
N GLU A 502 -19.21 28.66 -8.33
CA GLU A 502 -19.89 29.15 -9.53
C GLU A 502 -21.22 29.86 -9.24
N THR A 503 -21.90 29.46 -8.15
CA THR A 503 -23.24 29.97 -7.80
C THR A 503 -23.20 31.14 -6.81
N LEU A 504 -22.04 31.37 -6.19
CA LEU A 504 -21.86 32.43 -5.20
C LEU A 504 -21.85 33.82 -5.89
N PRO A 505 -22.81 34.72 -5.61
CA PRO A 505 -23.04 35.95 -6.38
C PRO A 505 -21.83 36.89 -6.49
N SER A 506 -21.03 37.01 -5.43
CA SER A 506 -19.88 37.92 -5.36
C SER A 506 -18.53 37.21 -5.51
N PHE A 507 -18.50 35.91 -5.82
CA PHE A 507 -17.26 35.13 -5.80
C PHE A 507 -16.19 35.67 -6.74
N LYS A 508 -16.55 36.04 -7.98
CA LYS A 508 -15.58 36.61 -8.94
C LYS A 508 -15.01 37.94 -8.45
N GLU A 509 -15.85 38.79 -7.87
CA GLU A 509 -15.46 40.10 -7.34
C GLU A 509 -14.58 39.94 -6.10
N ASP A 510 -14.94 39.03 -5.21
CA ASP A 510 -14.17 38.70 -4.01
C ASP A 510 -12.80 38.16 -4.37
N VAL A 511 -12.73 37.24 -5.34
CA VAL A 511 -11.45 36.71 -5.82
C VAL A 511 -10.59 37.80 -6.43
N LYS A 512 -11.17 38.65 -7.29
CA LYS A 512 -10.45 39.76 -7.92
C LYS A 512 -9.94 40.76 -6.88
N LYS A 513 -10.75 41.10 -5.88
CA LYS A 513 -10.42 42.08 -4.83
C LYS A 513 -9.38 41.55 -3.84
N GLN A 514 -9.51 40.30 -3.42
CA GLN A 514 -8.66 39.70 -2.38
C GLN A 514 -7.37 39.09 -2.94
N PHE A 515 -7.39 38.57 -4.17
CA PHE A 515 -6.28 37.79 -4.74
C PHE A 515 -5.76 38.30 -6.09
N GLY A 516 -6.44 39.26 -6.73
CA GLY A 516 -5.89 40.03 -7.85
C GLY A 516 -5.92 39.35 -9.22
N PHE A 517 -6.60 38.22 -9.39
CA PHE A 517 -6.75 37.52 -10.69
C PHE A 517 -8.21 37.37 -11.11
N ASP A 518 -8.43 37.18 -12.41
CA ASP A 518 -9.75 36.93 -12.99
C ASP A 518 -10.05 35.42 -13.00
N VAL A 519 -11.27 35.06 -12.62
CA VAL A 519 -11.71 33.67 -12.50
C VAL A 519 -12.14 33.11 -13.86
N ASP A 520 -11.58 31.95 -14.22
CA ASP A 520 -11.95 31.15 -15.38
C ASP A 520 -12.47 29.77 -14.93
N PHE A 521 -13.80 29.63 -14.86
CA PHE A 521 -14.46 28.40 -14.39
C PHE A 521 -14.33 27.25 -15.40
N ASP A 522 -14.46 27.52 -16.70
CA ASP A 522 -14.45 26.50 -17.74
C ASP A 522 -13.08 25.82 -17.81
N LYS A 523 -11.99 26.63 -17.81
CA LYS A 523 -10.63 26.08 -17.77
C LYS A 523 -10.33 25.41 -16.43
N ALA A 524 -10.79 25.97 -15.32
CA ALA A 524 -10.57 25.39 -14.00
C ALA A 524 -11.11 23.95 -13.92
N LYS A 525 -12.36 23.76 -14.34
CA LYS A 525 -13.01 22.45 -14.34
C LYS A 525 -12.31 21.46 -15.26
N GLN A 526 -12.01 21.86 -16.49
CA GLN A 526 -11.28 21.00 -17.44
C GLN A 526 -9.91 20.59 -16.88
N TYR A 527 -9.14 21.52 -16.30
CA TYR A 527 -7.83 21.18 -15.74
C TYR A 527 -7.91 20.31 -14.50
N LEU A 528 -8.97 20.42 -13.68
CA LEU A 528 -9.16 19.51 -12.54
C LEU A 528 -9.49 18.09 -13.03
N GLU A 529 -10.42 17.95 -13.97
CA GLU A 529 -10.81 16.66 -14.56
C GLU A 529 -9.65 15.99 -15.33
N ASP A 530 -8.92 16.73 -16.17
CA ASP A 530 -7.74 16.22 -16.90
C ASP A 530 -6.65 15.75 -15.93
N ASN A 531 -6.52 16.44 -14.80
CA ASN A 531 -5.49 16.17 -13.81
C ASN A 531 -5.84 14.98 -12.92
N ASP A 532 -7.12 14.82 -12.58
CA ASP A 532 -7.64 13.64 -11.91
C ASP A 532 -7.42 12.37 -12.75
N ALA A 533 -7.71 12.41 -14.05
CA ALA A 533 -7.42 11.29 -14.96
C ALA A 533 -5.93 10.89 -14.97
N ALA A 534 -5.02 11.89 -14.94
CA ALA A 534 -3.59 11.61 -14.78
C ALA A 534 -3.27 11.04 -13.38
N GLY A 535 -3.93 11.54 -12.34
CA GLY A 535 -3.90 10.99 -10.99
C GLY A 535 -4.26 9.51 -10.94
N ASN A 536 -5.36 9.10 -11.59
CA ASN A 536 -5.81 7.71 -11.66
C ASN A 536 -4.80 6.80 -12.35
N THR A 537 -4.19 7.26 -13.45
CA THR A 537 -3.07 6.55 -14.09
C THR A 537 -1.92 6.31 -13.10
N PHE A 538 -1.45 7.35 -12.40
CA PHE A 538 -0.26 7.21 -11.54
C PHE A 538 -0.53 6.48 -10.22
N LYS A 539 -1.73 6.65 -9.65
CA LYS A 539 -2.26 5.80 -8.57
C LYS A 539 -2.24 4.33 -9.00
N ALA A 540 -2.66 4.00 -10.22
CA ALA A 540 -2.57 2.64 -10.75
C ALA A 540 -1.12 2.17 -10.92
N THR A 541 -0.19 3.04 -11.36
CA THR A 541 1.22 2.66 -11.53
C THR A 541 1.95 2.32 -10.24
N ALA A 542 1.63 3.01 -9.13
CA ALA A 542 2.30 2.80 -7.85
C ALA A 542 1.95 1.44 -7.22
N LYS A 543 0.73 0.94 -7.44
CA LYS A 543 0.25 -0.31 -6.80
C LYS A 543 1.08 -1.54 -7.20
N PRO A 544 1.34 -1.84 -8.49
CA PRO A 544 2.24 -2.92 -8.90
C PRO A 544 3.69 -2.77 -8.42
N VAL A 545 4.19 -1.55 -8.29
CA VAL A 545 5.53 -1.30 -7.73
C VAL A 545 5.56 -1.75 -6.26
N LEU A 546 4.59 -1.32 -5.46
CA LEU A 546 4.51 -1.67 -4.04
C LEU A 546 4.34 -3.17 -3.81
N ILE A 547 3.41 -3.85 -4.51
CA ILE A 547 3.25 -5.31 -4.37
C ILE A 547 4.49 -6.06 -4.90
N GLY A 548 5.15 -5.55 -5.95
CA GLY A 548 6.42 -6.10 -6.43
C GLY A 548 7.48 -6.12 -5.33
N THR A 549 7.64 -5.01 -4.59
CA THR A 549 8.57 -4.99 -3.43
C THR A 549 8.18 -5.99 -2.35
N ALA A 550 6.88 -6.16 -2.10
CA ALA A 550 6.36 -7.03 -1.07
C ALA A 550 6.69 -8.49 -1.33
N VAL A 551 6.49 -8.95 -2.56
CA VAL A 551 6.65 -10.35 -2.95
C VAL A 551 8.13 -10.71 -3.02
N VAL A 552 8.93 -9.82 -3.61
CA VAL A 552 10.38 -10.00 -3.68
C VAL A 552 10.99 -9.94 -2.27
N GLY A 553 10.58 -8.98 -1.43
CA GLY A 553 11.02 -8.86 -0.04
C GLY A 553 10.56 -10.02 0.86
N ALA A 554 9.32 -10.50 0.69
CA ALA A 554 8.81 -11.68 1.39
C ALA A 554 9.66 -12.92 1.08
N THR A 555 10.19 -13.05 -0.13
CA THR A 555 11.09 -14.15 -0.50
C THR A 555 12.35 -14.18 0.39
N THR A 556 12.92 -13.01 0.69
CA THR A 556 14.08 -12.87 1.59
C THR A 556 13.75 -13.21 3.03
N LEU A 557 12.57 -12.82 3.52
CA LEU A 557 12.08 -13.19 4.86
C LEU A 557 11.85 -14.69 4.98
N ILE A 558 11.14 -15.28 4.00
CA ILE A 558 10.89 -16.73 3.94
C ILE A 558 12.22 -17.49 3.91
N PHE A 559 13.21 -16.98 3.18
CA PHE A 559 14.53 -17.61 3.15
C PHE A 559 15.29 -17.51 4.46
N SER A 560 15.18 -16.40 5.18
CA SER A 560 15.78 -16.25 6.52
C SER A 560 15.24 -17.34 7.47
N LEU A 561 13.92 -17.56 7.43
CA LEU A 561 13.28 -18.68 8.13
C LEU A 561 13.80 -20.05 7.68
N VAL A 562 13.96 -20.26 6.37
CA VAL A 562 14.50 -21.52 5.81
C VAL A 562 15.93 -21.77 6.28
N VAL A 563 16.81 -20.77 6.24
CA VAL A 563 18.20 -20.88 6.71
C VAL A 563 18.24 -21.27 8.19
N THR A 564 17.39 -20.65 8.99
CA THR A 564 17.25 -20.96 10.41
C THR A 564 16.82 -22.41 10.64
N LEU A 565 15.75 -22.87 9.97
CA LEU A 565 15.20 -24.23 10.12
C LEU A 565 16.11 -25.34 9.53
N THR A 566 16.99 -24.99 8.60
CA THR A 566 17.91 -25.91 7.93
C THR A 566 19.34 -25.84 8.48
N ASN A 567 19.58 -25.06 9.53
CA ASN A 567 20.91 -24.82 10.09
C ASN A 567 21.93 -24.43 9.02
N GLY A 568 21.67 -23.33 8.29
CA GLY A 568 22.56 -22.89 7.21
C GLY A 568 22.51 -23.78 5.97
N LEU A 569 21.32 -24.27 5.60
CA LEU A 569 21.10 -25.16 4.44
C LEU A 569 21.86 -26.50 4.54
N THR A 570 22.10 -27.01 5.75
CA THR A 570 22.82 -28.27 5.97
C THR A 570 21.91 -29.45 6.31
N VAL A 571 20.75 -29.21 6.90
CA VAL A 571 19.78 -30.25 7.29
C VAL A 571 18.38 -29.94 6.75
N ASN A 572 17.56 -30.98 6.55
CA ASN A 572 16.15 -30.87 6.15
C ASN A 572 15.87 -30.10 4.83
N VAL A 573 16.89 -29.87 3.99
CA VAL A 573 16.73 -29.14 2.72
C VAL A 573 15.81 -29.88 1.76
N ASP A 574 15.75 -31.21 1.85
CA ASP A 574 14.83 -32.07 1.10
C ASP A 574 13.35 -31.75 1.36
N LYS A 575 13.01 -31.17 2.50
CA LYS A 575 11.63 -30.78 2.86
C LYS A 575 11.13 -29.53 2.13
N LEU A 576 11.99 -28.82 1.40
CA LEU A 576 11.60 -27.75 0.47
C LEU A 576 11.20 -28.29 -0.92
N SER A 577 11.34 -29.60 -1.14
CA SER A 577 10.99 -30.23 -2.41
C SER A 577 9.47 -30.21 -2.64
N LEU A 578 9.06 -30.01 -3.89
CA LEU A 578 7.68 -30.26 -4.32
C LEU A 578 7.24 -31.73 -4.11
N LEU A 579 8.22 -32.64 -3.97
CA LEU A 579 7.97 -34.04 -3.63
C LEU A 579 7.66 -34.26 -2.14
N TYR A 580 7.90 -33.26 -1.29
CA TYR A 580 7.53 -33.32 0.11
C TYR A 580 6.07 -32.83 0.29
N PRO A 581 5.11 -33.71 0.63
CA PRO A 581 3.70 -33.38 0.59
C PRO A 581 3.28 -32.17 1.44
N PRO A 582 3.78 -31.98 2.68
CA PRO A 582 3.41 -30.80 3.48
C PRO A 582 3.74 -29.49 2.78
N PHE A 583 4.92 -29.37 2.16
CA PHE A 583 5.30 -28.16 1.43
C PHE A 583 4.37 -27.91 0.23
N LEU A 584 4.09 -28.95 -0.57
CA LEU A 584 3.16 -28.87 -1.70
C LEU A 584 1.72 -28.50 -1.26
N LEU A 585 1.24 -29.08 -0.17
CA LEU A 585 -0.07 -28.75 0.41
C LEU A 585 -0.11 -27.30 0.91
N GLY A 586 1.01 -26.81 1.44
CA GLY A 586 1.21 -25.40 1.76
C GLY A 586 0.99 -24.49 0.56
N LEU A 587 1.53 -24.85 -0.61
CA LEU A 587 1.36 -24.06 -1.83
C LEU A 587 -0.12 -23.95 -2.25
N VAL A 588 -0.87 -25.06 -2.19
CA VAL A 588 -2.31 -25.07 -2.50
C VAL A 588 -3.09 -24.21 -1.49
N LEU A 589 -2.73 -24.33 -0.21
CA LEU A 589 -3.36 -23.59 0.88
C LEU A 589 -3.14 -22.07 0.73
N GLY A 590 -1.92 -21.63 0.41
CA GLY A 590 -1.63 -20.21 0.19
C GLY A 590 -2.45 -19.60 -0.93
N GLY A 591 -2.58 -20.30 -2.06
CA GLY A 591 -3.45 -19.87 -3.16
C GLY A 591 -4.91 -19.73 -2.72
N SER A 592 -5.42 -20.67 -1.93
CA SER A 592 -6.81 -20.61 -1.42
C SER A 592 -7.07 -19.38 -0.53
N VAL A 593 -6.11 -18.99 0.30
CA VAL A 593 -6.23 -17.84 1.21
C VAL A 593 -6.24 -16.52 0.43
N ILE A 594 -5.47 -16.40 -0.66
CA ILE A 594 -5.50 -15.21 -1.52
C ILE A 594 -6.87 -14.98 -2.15
N PHE A 595 -7.49 -16.03 -2.70
CA PHE A 595 -8.82 -15.92 -3.29
C PHE A 595 -9.91 -15.65 -2.25
N TRP A 596 -9.84 -16.30 -1.08
CA TRP A 596 -10.73 -15.97 0.03
C TRP A 596 -10.58 -14.51 0.46
N PHE A 597 -9.35 -14.01 0.59
CA PHE A 597 -9.07 -12.64 0.99
C PHE A 597 -9.70 -11.62 0.01
N SER A 598 -9.48 -11.78 -1.30
CA SER A 598 -10.12 -10.95 -2.32
C SER A 598 -11.64 -10.94 -2.20
N GLY A 599 -12.25 -12.12 -2.02
CA GLY A 599 -13.70 -12.24 -1.87
C GLY A 599 -14.22 -11.60 -0.58
N ALA A 600 -13.52 -11.79 0.54
CA ALA A 600 -13.89 -11.24 1.84
C ALA A 600 -13.82 -9.71 1.87
N ALA A 601 -12.75 -9.14 1.30
CA ALA A 601 -12.59 -7.70 1.18
C ALA A 601 -13.68 -7.08 0.29
N THR A 602 -13.93 -7.68 -0.88
CA THR A 602 -14.99 -7.24 -1.82
C THR A 602 -16.38 -7.37 -1.20
N GLN A 603 -16.66 -8.44 -0.44
CA GLN A 603 -17.93 -8.63 0.26
C GLN A 603 -18.18 -7.54 1.30
N ALA A 604 -17.15 -7.12 2.03
CA ALA A 604 -17.25 -6.05 3.01
C ALA A 604 -17.64 -4.72 2.35
N VAL A 605 -17.02 -4.39 1.22
CA VAL A 605 -17.37 -3.20 0.41
C VAL A 605 -18.80 -3.32 -0.13
N ALA A 606 -19.13 -4.40 -0.84
CA ALA A 606 -20.44 -4.57 -1.47
C ALA A 606 -21.60 -4.43 -0.47
N THR A 607 -21.43 -4.98 0.74
CA THR A 607 -22.46 -4.92 1.78
C THR A 607 -22.57 -3.54 2.41
N GLY A 608 -21.45 -2.86 2.62
CA GLY A 608 -21.46 -1.48 3.10
C GLY A 608 -22.03 -0.53 2.06
N ALA A 609 -21.61 -0.67 0.79
CA ALA A 609 -22.08 0.12 -0.34
C ALA A 609 -23.60 -0.02 -0.49
N PHE A 610 -24.15 -1.24 -0.40
CA PHE A 610 -25.60 -1.45 -0.43
C PHE A 610 -26.34 -0.58 0.62
N ARG A 611 -25.83 -0.53 1.85
CA ARG A 611 -26.43 0.28 2.94
C ARG A 611 -26.24 1.77 2.72
N ALA A 612 -25.09 2.19 2.19
CA ALA A 612 -24.83 3.58 1.86
C ALA A 612 -25.76 4.05 0.72
N VAL A 613 -25.88 3.27 -0.35
CA VAL A 613 -26.80 3.53 -1.47
C VAL A 613 -28.24 3.67 -1.00
N GLU A 614 -28.73 2.73 -0.18
CA GLU A 614 -30.08 2.78 0.38
C GLU A 614 -30.31 4.07 1.17
N PHE A 615 -29.39 4.41 2.08
CA PHE A 615 -29.49 5.63 2.87
C PHE A 615 -29.42 6.90 2.02
N ILE A 616 -28.46 7.01 1.11
CA ILE A 616 -28.27 8.20 0.26
C ILE A 616 -29.51 8.39 -0.61
N ARG A 617 -29.99 7.34 -1.26
CA ARG A 617 -31.18 7.40 -2.12
C ARG A 617 -32.41 7.89 -1.39
N ASP A 618 -32.60 7.45 -0.15
CA ASP A 618 -33.81 7.77 0.61
C ASP A 618 -33.74 9.17 1.27
N ASN A 619 -32.55 9.78 1.37
CA ASN A 619 -32.34 11.07 2.05
C ASN A 619 -31.84 12.21 1.15
N ILE A 620 -31.42 11.93 -0.09
CA ILE A 620 -31.01 12.96 -1.05
C ILE A 620 -32.23 13.82 -1.46
N LYS A 621 -32.04 15.16 -1.47
CA LYS A 621 -33.09 16.13 -1.80
C LYS A 621 -32.75 16.87 -3.08
N LEU A 622 -33.56 16.63 -4.12
CA LEU A 622 -33.38 17.19 -5.46
C LEU A 622 -34.50 18.14 -5.90
N ASP A 623 -35.43 18.45 -4.99
CA ASP A 623 -36.62 19.29 -5.22
C ASP A 623 -36.30 20.80 -5.30
N GLY A 624 -35.02 21.18 -5.29
CA GLY A 624 -34.58 22.58 -5.31
C GLY A 624 -34.73 23.31 -3.96
N SER A 625 -35.23 22.64 -2.91
CA SER A 625 -35.36 23.23 -1.58
C SER A 625 -34.02 23.42 -0.86
N VAL A 626 -32.98 22.70 -1.30
CA VAL A 626 -31.63 22.74 -0.73
C VAL A 626 -30.58 22.75 -1.82
N GLU A 627 -29.51 23.53 -1.59
CA GLU A 627 -28.33 23.56 -2.46
C GLU A 627 -27.23 22.59 -2.01
N LYS A 628 -27.27 22.15 -0.73
CA LYS A 628 -26.29 21.23 -0.13
C LYS A 628 -26.97 20.19 0.76
N ALA A 629 -26.34 19.02 0.88
CA ALA A 629 -26.72 17.98 1.84
C ALA A 629 -26.59 18.50 3.28
N SER A 630 -27.39 17.94 4.19
CA SER A 630 -27.27 18.28 5.60
C SER A 630 -26.01 17.64 6.21
N ILE A 631 -25.37 18.35 7.15
CA ILE A 631 -24.19 17.83 7.86
C ILE A 631 -24.53 16.51 8.59
N SER A 632 -25.75 16.40 9.13
CA SER A 632 -26.22 15.18 9.81
C SER A 632 -26.30 13.98 8.87
N ASP A 633 -26.76 14.18 7.63
CA ASP A 633 -26.87 13.09 6.66
C ASP A 633 -25.47 12.63 6.21
N SER A 634 -24.56 13.56 5.96
CA SER A 634 -23.16 13.23 5.65
C SER A 634 -22.46 12.49 6.80
N GLN A 635 -22.64 12.93 8.05
CA GLN A 635 -22.14 12.22 9.23
C GLN A 635 -22.71 10.81 9.32
N LYS A 636 -23.97 10.61 8.92
CA LYS A 636 -24.59 9.29 8.92
C LYS A 636 -24.00 8.36 7.88
N VAL A 637 -23.70 8.84 6.67
CA VAL A 637 -22.97 8.05 5.65
C VAL A 637 -21.59 7.67 6.17
N VAL A 638 -20.83 8.61 6.73
CA VAL A 638 -19.52 8.33 7.35
C VAL A 638 -19.61 7.25 8.42
N GLN A 639 -20.66 7.29 9.26
CA GLN A 639 -20.89 6.25 10.27
C GLN A 639 -21.11 4.88 9.63
N ILE A 640 -21.95 4.79 8.59
CA ILE A 640 -22.23 3.55 7.85
C ILE A 640 -20.92 2.97 7.29
N CYS A 641 -20.11 3.80 6.61
CA CYS A 641 -18.82 3.39 6.06
C CYS A 641 -17.87 2.89 7.16
N THR A 642 -17.77 3.62 8.28
CA THR A 642 -16.88 3.29 9.40
C THR A 642 -17.23 1.95 10.03
N GLU A 643 -18.52 1.72 10.34
CA GLU A 643 -18.97 0.49 10.98
C GLU A 643 -18.76 -0.74 10.09
N ALA A 644 -19.02 -0.60 8.78
CA ALA A 644 -18.81 -1.66 7.82
C ALA A 644 -17.32 -1.98 7.63
N ALA A 645 -16.48 -0.93 7.51
CA ALA A 645 -15.03 -1.06 7.44
C ALA A 645 -14.46 -1.80 8.66
N GLN A 646 -14.84 -1.41 9.88
CA GLN A 646 -14.35 -2.08 11.09
C GLN A 646 -14.76 -3.56 11.16
N LYS A 647 -16.03 -3.87 10.86
CA LYS A 647 -16.52 -5.26 10.86
C LYS A 647 -15.78 -6.11 9.82
N GLY A 648 -15.59 -5.58 8.61
CA GLY A 648 -14.85 -6.22 7.53
C GLY A 648 -13.40 -6.50 7.93
N THR A 649 -12.67 -5.46 8.33
CA THR A 649 -11.26 -5.58 8.73
C THR A 649 -11.08 -6.53 9.90
N PHE A 650 -11.95 -6.51 10.91
CA PHE A 650 -11.85 -7.41 12.05
C PHE A 650 -11.99 -8.89 11.66
N ASN A 651 -12.97 -9.21 10.80
CA ASN A 651 -13.14 -10.58 10.32
C ASN A 651 -11.92 -11.03 9.50
N ILE A 652 -11.46 -10.20 8.57
CA ILE A 652 -10.34 -10.52 7.68
C ILE A 652 -9.05 -10.70 8.48
N PHE A 653 -8.73 -9.75 9.37
CA PHE A 653 -7.50 -9.78 10.14
C PHE A 653 -7.43 -11.01 11.06
N LEU A 654 -8.51 -11.34 11.77
CA LEU A 654 -8.50 -12.50 12.67
C LEU A 654 -8.43 -13.82 11.92
N ALA A 655 -9.08 -13.93 10.77
CA ALA A 655 -8.92 -15.11 9.92
C ALA A 655 -7.46 -15.26 9.44
N VAL A 656 -6.79 -14.20 8.98
CA VAL A 656 -5.37 -14.25 8.59
C VAL A 656 -4.48 -14.60 9.78
N PHE A 657 -4.65 -13.90 10.91
CA PHE A 657 -3.85 -14.07 12.12
C PHE A 657 -3.91 -15.50 12.67
N PHE A 658 -5.11 -16.05 12.84
CA PHE A 658 -5.28 -17.40 13.36
C PHE A 658 -4.96 -18.48 12.32
N SER A 659 -5.09 -18.20 11.02
CA SER A 659 -4.59 -19.11 9.97
C SER A 659 -3.08 -19.24 10.04
N ALA A 660 -2.36 -18.12 10.17
CA ALA A 660 -0.91 -18.14 10.27
C ALA A 660 -0.43 -18.96 11.47
N LEU A 661 -1.03 -18.75 12.65
CA LEU A 661 -0.75 -19.56 13.85
C LEU A 661 -1.11 -21.03 13.62
N SER A 662 -2.29 -21.32 13.08
CA SER A 662 -2.73 -22.69 12.87
C SER A 662 -1.78 -23.48 11.98
N PHE A 663 -1.38 -22.89 10.86
CA PHE A 663 -0.55 -23.53 9.84
C PHE A 663 0.90 -23.68 10.32
N ALA A 664 1.45 -22.68 11.01
CA ALA A 664 2.78 -22.78 11.62
C ALA A 664 2.84 -23.89 12.68
N PHE A 665 1.80 -24.01 13.52
CA PHE A 665 1.72 -25.06 14.54
C PHE A 665 1.46 -26.45 13.96
N LEU A 666 0.77 -26.52 12.82
CA LEU A 666 0.49 -27.77 12.10
C LEU A 666 1.79 -28.39 11.58
N ASN A 667 2.52 -27.65 10.75
CA ASN A 667 3.79 -28.10 10.18
C ASN A 667 4.57 -26.90 9.62
N GLU A 668 5.81 -26.72 10.06
CA GLU A 668 6.65 -25.59 9.65
C GLU A 668 6.91 -25.51 8.14
N TRP A 669 7.02 -26.65 7.44
CA TRP A 669 7.27 -26.70 5.99
C TRP A 669 6.02 -26.47 5.16
N LEU A 670 4.86 -26.92 5.66
CA LEU A 670 3.56 -26.53 5.10
C LEU A 670 3.40 -25.03 5.20
N PHE A 671 3.78 -24.44 6.32
CA PHE A 671 3.72 -23.01 6.50
C PHE A 671 4.67 -22.25 5.56
N ILE A 672 5.90 -22.73 5.35
CA ILE A 672 6.80 -22.17 4.34
C ILE A 672 6.17 -22.23 2.93
N GLY A 673 5.61 -23.38 2.53
CA GLY A 673 4.89 -23.50 1.26
C GLY A 673 3.71 -22.54 1.15
N TYR A 674 2.96 -22.35 2.25
CA TYR A 674 1.90 -21.35 2.35
C TYR A 674 2.42 -19.92 2.14
N LEU A 675 3.53 -19.54 2.78
CA LEU A 675 4.14 -18.21 2.61
C LEU A 675 4.61 -17.95 1.18
N VAL A 676 5.23 -18.95 0.53
CA VAL A 676 5.63 -18.86 -0.88
C VAL A 676 4.41 -18.65 -1.77
N ALA A 677 3.34 -19.40 -1.55
CA ALA A 677 2.14 -19.29 -2.37
C ALA A 677 1.37 -17.99 -2.14
N ILE A 678 1.20 -17.49 -0.92
CA ILE A 678 0.53 -16.19 -0.72
C ILE A 678 1.27 -15.05 -1.43
N ALA A 679 2.61 -15.11 -1.49
CA ALA A 679 3.40 -14.13 -2.21
C ALA A 679 3.20 -14.25 -3.73
N LEU A 680 3.30 -15.46 -4.29
CA LEU A 680 3.16 -15.67 -5.74
C LEU A 680 1.73 -15.42 -6.24
N PHE A 681 0.72 -16.05 -5.64
CA PHE A 681 -0.68 -15.85 -6.03
C PHE A 681 -1.13 -14.42 -5.73
N GLY A 682 -0.69 -13.86 -4.61
CA GLY A 682 -0.97 -12.48 -4.23
C GLY A 682 -0.41 -11.47 -5.24
N LEU A 683 0.79 -11.69 -5.78
CA LEU A 683 1.36 -10.85 -6.84
C LEU A 683 0.42 -10.71 -8.04
N PHE A 684 0.01 -11.85 -8.60
CA PHE A 684 -0.81 -11.88 -9.81
C PHE A 684 -2.21 -11.36 -9.53
N GLN A 685 -2.82 -11.74 -8.39
CA GLN A 685 -4.16 -11.30 -8.04
C GLN A 685 -4.20 -9.78 -7.77
N ALA A 686 -3.20 -9.21 -7.09
CA ALA A 686 -3.10 -7.78 -6.88
C ALA A 686 -2.90 -7.01 -8.20
N ASN A 687 -1.98 -7.47 -9.06
CA ASN A 687 -1.74 -6.85 -10.37
C ASN A 687 -2.98 -6.91 -11.27
N TYR A 688 -3.67 -8.04 -11.29
CA TYR A 688 -4.93 -8.21 -12.03
C TYR A 688 -5.98 -7.20 -11.56
N MET A 689 -6.27 -7.18 -10.25
CA MET A 689 -7.33 -6.35 -9.68
C MET A 689 -7.01 -4.85 -9.79
N ALA A 690 -5.76 -4.46 -9.54
CA ALA A 690 -5.34 -3.05 -9.64
C ALA A 690 -5.49 -2.50 -11.05
N ASN A 691 -5.04 -3.25 -12.07
CA ASN A 691 -5.07 -2.77 -13.45
C ASN A 691 -6.44 -2.91 -14.11
N ALA A 692 -7.23 -3.94 -13.77
CA ALA A 692 -8.62 -4.02 -14.22
C ALA A 692 -9.42 -2.81 -13.73
N GLY A 693 -9.34 -2.50 -12.43
CA GLY A 693 -9.99 -1.33 -11.84
C GLY A 693 -9.49 -0.01 -12.42
N GLY A 694 -8.18 0.18 -12.54
CA GLY A 694 -7.64 1.41 -13.14
C GLY A 694 -8.06 1.60 -14.61
N ALA A 695 -8.21 0.51 -15.37
CA ALA A 695 -8.67 0.58 -16.76
C ALA A 695 -10.17 0.92 -16.88
N TRP A 696 -11.02 0.39 -15.99
CA TRP A 696 -12.44 0.77 -15.93
C TRP A 696 -12.64 2.24 -15.55
N ASP A 697 -11.88 2.71 -14.56
CA ASP A 697 -11.91 4.10 -14.10
C ASP A 697 -11.54 5.07 -15.23
N ASN A 698 -10.40 4.84 -15.89
CA ASN A 698 -10.00 5.68 -17.01
C ASN A 698 -10.90 5.49 -18.24
N ALA A 699 -11.62 4.38 -18.39
CA ALA A 699 -12.67 4.29 -19.41
C ALA A 699 -13.86 5.21 -19.08
N LYS A 700 -14.26 5.31 -17.81
CA LYS A 700 -15.24 6.31 -17.33
C LYS A 700 -14.74 7.72 -17.63
N LYS A 701 -13.52 8.07 -17.18
CA LYS A 701 -12.94 9.41 -17.40
C LYS A 701 -12.80 9.74 -18.89
N TYR A 702 -12.50 8.77 -19.75
CA TYR A 702 -12.48 8.98 -21.21
C TYR A 702 -13.84 9.42 -21.77
N VAL A 703 -14.92 8.79 -21.32
CA VAL A 703 -16.29 9.18 -21.73
C VAL A 703 -16.66 10.55 -21.18
N GLU A 704 -16.26 10.84 -19.95
CA GLU A 704 -16.57 12.08 -19.24
C GLU A 704 -15.84 13.31 -19.83
N VAL A 705 -14.54 13.17 -20.12
CA VAL A 705 -13.64 14.28 -20.41
C VAL A 705 -13.36 14.43 -21.91
N GLU A 706 -12.97 13.35 -22.57
CA GLU A 706 -12.60 13.38 -24.00
C GLU A 706 -13.83 13.37 -24.91
N LEU A 707 -14.80 12.50 -24.61
CA LEU A 707 -16.04 12.42 -25.39
C LEU A 707 -17.12 13.41 -24.93
N LYS A 708 -16.97 13.98 -23.73
CA LYS A 708 -17.94 14.90 -23.10
C LYS A 708 -19.37 14.37 -23.12
N ALA A 709 -19.52 13.07 -22.85
CA ALA A 709 -20.77 12.32 -23.01
C ALA A 709 -21.42 11.91 -21.68
N LYS A 710 -21.29 12.76 -20.65
CA LYS A 710 -21.91 12.54 -19.32
C LYS A 710 -23.44 12.35 -19.44
N GLY A 711 -23.99 11.44 -18.65
CA GLY A 711 -25.43 11.15 -18.59
C GLY A 711 -25.99 10.31 -19.77
N THR A 712 -25.14 9.84 -20.69
CA THR A 712 -25.55 8.95 -21.78
C THR A 712 -25.58 7.47 -21.35
N PRO A 713 -26.24 6.57 -22.11
CA PRO A 713 -26.16 5.12 -21.84
C PRO A 713 -24.73 4.56 -21.88
N LEU A 714 -23.85 5.16 -22.70
CA LEU A 714 -22.44 4.82 -22.73
C LEU A 714 -21.77 5.16 -21.39
N HIS A 715 -22.02 6.36 -20.88
CA HIS A 715 -21.51 6.80 -19.58
C HIS A 715 -22.02 5.93 -18.43
N GLU A 716 -23.30 5.56 -18.44
CA GLU A 716 -23.86 4.64 -17.44
C GLU A 716 -23.16 3.28 -17.45
N ALA A 717 -22.88 2.73 -18.63
CA ALA A 717 -22.16 1.46 -18.74
C ALA A 717 -20.72 1.54 -18.21
N THR A 718 -20.02 2.66 -18.43
CA THR A 718 -18.68 2.87 -17.88
C THR A 718 -18.67 3.11 -16.37
N VAL A 719 -19.68 3.79 -15.81
CA VAL A 719 -19.83 3.94 -14.35
C VAL A 719 -20.07 2.59 -13.67
N VAL A 720 -20.84 1.68 -14.30
CA VAL A 720 -20.97 0.31 -13.78
C VAL A 720 -19.62 -0.42 -13.77
N GLY A 721 -18.82 -0.28 -14.83
CA GLY A 721 -17.46 -0.83 -14.87
C GLY A 721 -16.57 -0.34 -13.74
N ASP A 722 -16.57 0.99 -13.53
CA ASP A 722 -15.75 1.63 -12.51
C ASP A 722 -16.16 1.19 -11.09
N THR A 723 -17.47 1.19 -10.79
CA THR A 723 -18.00 0.72 -9.50
C THR A 723 -17.79 -0.77 -9.23
N VAL A 724 -17.58 -1.59 -10.28
CA VAL A 724 -17.06 -2.97 -10.14
C VAL A 724 -15.56 -2.98 -9.83
N GLY A 725 -14.81 -2.08 -10.47
CA GLY A 725 -13.36 -1.91 -10.31
C GLY A 725 -12.91 -1.30 -8.99
N ASP A 726 -13.75 -0.54 -8.32
CA ASP A 726 -13.45 0.14 -7.05
C ASP A 726 -12.98 -0.79 -5.93
N PRO A 727 -13.78 -1.81 -5.50
CA PRO A 727 -13.32 -2.76 -4.50
C PRO A 727 -12.11 -3.59 -4.95
N TYR A 728 -11.87 -3.69 -6.26
CA TYR A 728 -10.70 -4.37 -6.82
C TYR A 728 -9.44 -3.55 -6.64
N LYS A 729 -9.43 -2.31 -7.14
CA LYS A 729 -8.23 -1.46 -7.21
C LYS A 729 -7.87 -0.78 -5.90
N ASP A 730 -8.84 -0.47 -5.02
CA ASP A 730 -8.58 0.36 -3.84
C ASP A 730 -8.87 -0.34 -2.50
N THR A 731 -9.36 -1.58 -2.53
CA THR A 731 -9.48 -2.41 -1.32
C THR A 731 -8.67 -3.70 -1.44
N SER A 732 -9.08 -4.60 -2.32
CA SER A 732 -8.57 -5.97 -2.33
C SER A 732 -7.10 -6.04 -2.80
N SER A 733 -6.77 -5.44 -3.95
CA SER A 733 -5.40 -5.47 -4.49
C SER A 733 -4.39 -4.82 -3.56
N VAL A 734 -4.69 -3.62 -3.09
CA VAL A 734 -3.76 -2.82 -2.28
C VAL A 734 -3.56 -3.39 -0.89
N ALA A 735 -4.58 -4.02 -0.30
CA ALA A 735 -4.45 -4.63 1.02
C ALA A 735 -3.67 -5.94 1.01
N MET A 736 -3.48 -6.59 -0.16
CA MET A 736 -2.67 -7.81 -0.26
C MET A 736 -1.21 -7.58 0.13
N ASN A 737 -0.65 -6.42 -0.24
CA ASN A 737 0.74 -6.09 0.07
C ASN A 737 1.03 -6.18 1.59
N PRO A 738 0.41 -5.36 2.45
CA PRO A 738 0.69 -5.42 3.88
C PRO A 738 0.23 -6.72 4.53
N VAL A 739 -0.76 -7.43 3.95
CA VAL A 739 -1.20 -8.75 4.45
C VAL A 739 -0.16 -9.84 4.20
N ILE A 740 0.46 -9.87 3.01
CA ILE A 740 1.53 -10.82 2.67
C ILE A 740 2.72 -10.59 3.59
N LYS A 741 3.15 -9.33 3.76
CA LYS A 741 4.29 -9.00 4.63
C LYS A 741 3.99 -9.25 6.09
N PHE A 742 2.83 -8.83 6.59
CA PHE A 742 2.40 -9.13 7.95
C PHE A 742 2.42 -10.64 8.20
N THR A 743 1.82 -11.43 7.31
CA THR A 743 1.79 -12.89 7.44
C THR A 743 3.17 -13.51 7.38
N SER A 744 4.10 -12.96 6.58
CA SER A 744 5.47 -13.45 6.48
C SER A 744 6.28 -13.13 7.74
N LEU A 745 6.24 -11.88 8.23
CA LEU A 745 6.94 -11.44 9.43
C LEU A 745 6.39 -12.09 10.70
N PHE A 746 5.07 -12.00 10.89
CA PHE A 746 4.41 -12.68 11.99
C PHE A 746 4.57 -14.20 11.86
N GLY A 747 4.65 -14.70 10.64
CA GLY A 747 4.88 -16.11 10.35
C GLY A 747 6.20 -16.63 10.90
N ILE A 748 7.28 -15.86 10.84
CA ILE A 748 8.56 -16.21 11.46
C ILE A 748 8.35 -16.44 12.96
N LEU A 749 7.76 -15.46 13.64
CA LEU A 749 7.45 -15.55 15.07
C LEU A 749 6.52 -16.74 15.39
N ALA A 750 5.52 -16.99 14.55
CA ALA A 750 4.58 -18.10 14.72
C ALA A 750 5.27 -19.47 14.58
N VAL A 751 6.21 -19.61 13.66
CA VAL A 751 6.99 -20.85 13.48
C VAL A 751 7.95 -21.05 14.63
N GLU A 752 8.70 -20.02 15.04
CA GLU A 752 9.60 -20.12 16.18
C GLU A 752 8.83 -20.50 17.46
N LEU A 753 7.67 -19.88 17.68
CA LEU A 753 6.76 -20.23 18.76
C LEU A 753 6.28 -21.70 18.67
N ALA A 754 5.92 -22.17 17.48
CA ALA A 754 5.48 -23.54 17.27
C ALA A 754 6.59 -24.56 17.51
N VAL A 755 7.80 -24.30 17.01
CA VAL A 755 8.97 -25.18 17.13
C VAL A 755 9.48 -25.22 18.58
N GLY A 756 9.36 -24.13 19.33
CA GLY A 756 9.71 -24.07 20.76
C GLY A 756 8.86 -24.98 21.66
N ILE A 757 7.70 -25.46 21.19
CA ILE A 757 6.83 -26.36 21.96
C ILE A 757 7.19 -27.83 21.65
N SER A 758 7.76 -28.54 22.63
CA SER A 758 8.17 -29.94 22.48
C SER A 758 7.01 -30.95 22.44
N SER A 759 5.85 -30.60 23.01
CA SER A 759 4.67 -31.48 23.06
C SER A 759 3.90 -31.48 21.74
N THR A 760 4.01 -32.56 20.96
CA THR A 760 3.25 -32.75 19.72
C THR A 760 1.73 -32.68 19.93
N GLY A 761 1.23 -33.24 21.05
CA GLY A 761 -0.19 -33.20 21.38
C GLY A 761 -0.69 -31.77 21.66
N LEU A 762 0.12 -30.96 22.35
CA LEU A 762 -0.21 -29.55 22.59
C LEU A 762 -0.16 -28.74 21.30
N ARG A 763 0.87 -28.93 20.46
CA ARG A 763 0.96 -28.28 19.13
C ARG A 763 -0.26 -28.60 18.27
N ALA A 764 -0.66 -29.88 18.21
CA ALA A 764 -1.82 -30.31 17.47
C ALA A 764 -3.13 -29.72 18.01
N GLY A 765 -3.30 -29.71 19.33
CA GLY A 765 -4.45 -29.09 19.99
C GLY A 765 -4.55 -27.60 19.68
N LEU A 766 -3.46 -26.86 19.82
CA LEU A 766 -3.41 -25.42 19.52
C LEU A 766 -3.66 -25.14 18.03
N SER A 767 -3.03 -25.90 17.13
CA SER A 767 -3.26 -25.80 15.69
C SER A 767 -4.74 -25.97 15.33
N ALA A 768 -5.41 -26.97 15.90
CA ALA A 768 -6.83 -27.22 15.68
C ALA A 768 -7.73 -26.10 16.24
N VAL A 769 -7.43 -25.59 17.45
CA VAL A 769 -8.15 -24.46 18.04
C VAL A 769 -8.01 -23.22 17.15
N PHE A 770 -6.78 -22.86 16.76
CA PHE A 770 -6.54 -21.72 15.87
C PHE A 770 -7.22 -21.90 14.52
N PHE A 771 -7.23 -23.11 13.96
CA PHE A 771 -7.94 -23.40 12.71
C PHE A 771 -9.44 -23.15 12.85
N ILE A 772 -10.06 -23.65 13.93
CA ILE A 772 -11.49 -23.47 14.18
C ILE A 772 -11.83 -21.97 14.29
N VAL A 773 -11.02 -21.21 15.04
CA VAL A 773 -11.21 -19.76 15.18
C VAL A 773 -11.07 -19.07 13.82
N SER A 774 -10.03 -19.41 13.04
CA SER A 774 -9.86 -18.89 11.67
C SER A 774 -11.08 -19.21 10.79
N ALA A 775 -11.52 -20.47 10.77
CA ALA A 775 -12.66 -20.91 9.97
C ALA A 775 -13.96 -20.18 10.36
N VAL A 776 -14.16 -19.86 11.64
CA VAL A 776 -15.29 -19.03 12.09
C VAL A 776 -15.21 -17.63 11.50
N PHE A 777 -14.03 -17.01 11.42
CA PHE A 777 -13.87 -15.68 10.83
C PHE A 777 -13.95 -15.68 9.30
N VAL A 778 -13.46 -16.73 8.65
CA VAL A 778 -13.69 -17.00 7.22
C VAL A 778 -15.18 -17.13 6.93
N TYR A 779 -15.92 -17.86 7.76
CA TYR A 779 -17.37 -17.97 7.65
C TYR A 779 -18.06 -16.61 7.86
N ARG A 780 -17.66 -15.87 8.91
CA ARG A 780 -18.23 -14.56 9.24
C ARG A 780 -17.97 -13.51 8.16
N SER A 781 -16.83 -13.56 7.49
CA SER A 781 -16.47 -12.58 6.45
C SER A 781 -17.45 -12.61 5.27
N PHE A 782 -18.13 -13.73 5.04
CA PHE A 782 -19.25 -13.81 4.10
C PHE A 782 -20.61 -13.79 4.82
N TYR A 783 -20.92 -14.83 5.58
CA TYR A 783 -22.28 -15.04 6.13
C TYR A 783 -22.69 -14.00 7.16
N GLY A 784 -21.74 -13.50 7.95
CA GLY A 784 -21.96 -12.41 8.92
C GLY A 784 -21.97 -11.02 8.28
N MET A 785 -21.57 -10.93 7.01
CA MET A 785 -21.51 -9.71 6.21
C MET A 785 -22.48 -9.79 5.02
N ARG A 786 -23.53 -10.62 5.04
CA ARG A 786 -24.50 -10.64 3.94
C ARG A 786 -25.37 -9.38 3.95
N ILE A 787 -25.80 -8.97 2.77
CA ILE A 787 -26.89 -7.99 2.61
C ILE A 787 -28.14 -8.64 3.22
N GLY A 788 -28.72 -8.00 4.22
CA GLY A 788 -29.77 -8.55 5.07
C GLY A 788 -31.15 -8.59 4.42
N THR A 789 -31.25 -8.84 3.11
CA THR A 789 -32.54 -8.96 2.43
C THR A 789 -33.08 -10.37 2.64
N GLY A 790 -34.23 -10.46 3.32
CA GLY A 790 -35.00 -11.69 3.42
C GLY A 790 -35.51 -12.11 2.05
N LEU A 791 -34.71 -12.85 1.29
CA LEU A 791 -35.11 -13.48 0.02
C LEU A 791 -36.33 -14.40 0.18
N GLY A 792 -36.69 -14.79 1.41
CA GLY A 792 -37.95 -15.49 1.71
C GLY A 792 -39.21 -14.63 1.67
N GLY A 793 -39.10 -13.30 1.79
CA GLY A 793 -40.24 -12.37 1.80
C GLY A 793 -40.55 -11.74 0.45
N GLU A 794 -39.52 -11.34 -0.31
CA GLU A 794 -39.72 -10.59 -1.57
C GLU A 794 -40.14 -11.49 -2.75
N VAL A 795 -39.73 -12.76 -2.77
CA VAL A 795 -40.24 -13.73 -3.76
C VAL A 795 -41.74 -13.96 -3.56
N ALA A 796 -42.25 -13.87 -2.32
CA ALA A 796 -43.68 -13.97 -2.04
C ALA A 796 -44.45 -12.74 -2.53
N VAL A 797 -43.87 -11.53 -2.41
CA VAL A 797 -44.47 -10.26 -2.89
C VAL A 797 -44.46 -10.15 -4.41
N ALA A 798 -43.40 -10.61 -5.08
CA ALA A 798 -43.34 -10.69 -6.54
C ALA A 798 -44.33 -11.74 -7.10
N ALA A 799 -44.50 -12.87 -6.40
CA ALA A 799 -45.48 -13.91 -6.78
C ALA A 799 -46.94 -13.50 -6.54
N THR A 800 -47.23 -12.58 -5.60
CA THR A 800 -48.59 -12.05 -5.39
C THR A 800 -48.97 -10.98 -6.40
N LYS A 801 -48.02 -10.19 -6.92
CA LYS A 801 -48.29 -9.15 -7.92
C LYS A 801 -48.47 -9.65 -9.36
N MET A 802 -48.15 -10.91 -9.67
CA MET A 802 -48.36 -11.50 -11.01
C MET A 802 -49.68 -12.25 -11.19
N LYS A 803 -50.56 -12.27 -10.19
CA LYS A 803 -51.91 -12.87 -10.31
C LYS A 803 -52.98 -11.79 -10.29
N GLU A 804 -53.17 -11.11 -11.42
CA GLU A 804 -54.49 -10.64 -11.89
C GLU A 804 -54.32 -9.94 -13.26
N PRO A 805 -54.69 -10.58 -14.38
CA PRO A 805 -54.97 -9.86 -15.61
C PRO A 805 -56.39 -9.28 -15.49
N LYS A 806 -56.51 -7.95 -15.40
CA LYS A 806 -57.80 -7.30 -15.63
C LYS A 806 -58.12 -7.36 -17.12
N ALA A 807 -59.00 -8.30 -17.46
CA ALA A 807 -59.78 -8.30 -18.68
C ALA A 807 -60.98 -7.34 -18.52
N ALA A 808 -61.03 -6.32 -19.38
CA ALA A 808 -62.20 -5.69 -20.01
C ALA A 808 -61.76 -4.36 -20.63
#